data_AF-A0A1Y3ACW9-F1
#
_entry.id   AF-A0A1Y3ACW9-F1
#
_cell.length_a   1.000
_cell.length_b   1.000
_cell.length_c   1.000
_cell.angle_alpha   90.00
_cell.angle_beta   90.00
_cell.angle_gamma   90.00
#
_symmetry.space_group_name_H-M   'P 1'
#
loop_
_entity.id
_entity.type
_entity.pdbx_description
1 polymer ?
#
loop_
_entity_poly.entity_id
_entity_poly.type
_entity_poly.pdbx_seq_one_letter_code
_entity_poly.pdbx_strand_id
1 'polypeptide(L)'
;MAPRSPDPDGTYRWTVRDAPADSELAPGDGPDPESTGPPSSATTADREGPRTDGEAAGREADAPAVLRAGETGRDDDPVVHLDPDVPGTYALALDAPDGVHRQRVRVFPDERREAEIRVPDADLSVDDPDRVSLLWHLNENRLALDRTERDGDEWVASVRVPPGRHGFGLVPDGDRSAASHGDCEVPGPGRPRISLDAAVVESDEPGDDGGSDRLRLTAAVEPAPGVDDVERGGDPDALDATFLVDDRDADPETVAAVESRADGWTLSVPLDELPGSVRVHAVPHGERYGAAETVRIEREGTAAGSDGGDGDGAVAVTDPNPTPEWAESPTIYEVFVRSFAGDTLPTTFAEIERRVEYLDHLGVDALWLTPVLASPTDHGYHVTDYYDTAADLGSREAFASLVDACHDAGIRVIFDLVINHTSRDHPAFQLHSAGVDAYADHYRRTDAASDVTGIDWAELGEGDAPDYYFEWGRIPNLNYDSPAVREWLLDAVDEWAAVVDGFRADVAWGVPHGFWKEVADRVPDDTLLLDETLPHDPFYGEGEFHRHYDTSLYETLRAVGAGDEPADAVEAALARGEWLGFGDPASQMRYVENHDEDRYLAEHGREALRAAAAVTFTLPGAPMIYAGQERGNETYRGPIRWHDGDNALTEFHRRLAALREAEPVLRDGGVSFDGRADAVRVVEGDAERVVAYDRTPPADGAADGDADREPLLVVVNFAEAPATVAVPDAVEADLFGDGSAAERDGDGEARVAVDAVAVLR
;
A
#
# COMPACT_ATOMS: atom_id res chain seq x y z
N MET A 1 1.15 -18.34 -6.75
CA MET A 1 1.25 -18.29 -8.24
C MET A 1 -0.06 -18.80 -8.82
N ALA A 2 -0.67 -18.06 -9.73
CA ALA A 2 -2.03 -18.33 -10.22
C ALA A 2 -2.15 -18.00 -11.71
N PRO A 3 -3.12 -18.58 -12.44
CA PRO A 3 -3.46 -18.16 -13.80
C PRO A 3 -3.97 -16.71 -13.79
N ARG A 4 -3.41 -15.87 -14.65
CA ARG A 4 -4.00 -14.57 -15.01
C ARG A 4 -5.17 -14.83 -15.95
N SER A 5 -6.33 -14.23 -15.70
CA SER A 5 -7.61 -14.59 -16.36
C SER A 5 -8.06 -16.02 -16.04
N PRO A 6 -8.47 -16.27 -14.78
CA PRO A 6 -8.93 -17.59 -14.35
C PRO A 6 -10.15 -18.06 -15.16
N ASP A 7 -10.13 -19.34 -15.57
CA ASP A 7 -11.25 -20.07 -16.15
C ASP A 7 -11.68 -21.13 -15.13
N PRO A 8 -12.83 -20.99 -14.46
CA PRO A 8 -13.29 -21.94 -13.46
C PRO A 8 -13.52 -23.35 -14.02
N ASP A 9 -13.77 -23.49 -15.32
CA ASP A 9 -13.96 -24.78 -15.99
C ASP A 9 -12.66 -25.30 -16.63
N GLY A 10 -11.57 -24.52 -16.52
CA GLY A 10 -10.25 -24.84 -17.04
C GLY A 10 -9.60 -26.04 -16.39
N THR A 11 -8.48 -26.51 -16.94
CA THR A 11 -7.59 -27.47 -16.27
C THR A 11 -6.19 -26.90 -16.24
N TYR A 12 -5.58 -26.96 -15.07
CA TYR A 12 -4.29 -26.35 -14.79
C TYR A 12 -3.28 -27.43 -14.40
N ARG A 13 -2.00 -27.24 -14.74
CA ARG A 13 -0.94 -28.10 -14.22
C ARG A 13 0.36 -27.35 -14.15
N TRP A 14 0.89 -27.23 -12.93
CA TRP A 14 2.18 -26.61 -12.67
C TRP A 14 3.33 -27.62 -12.79
N THR A 15 4.45 -27.18 -13.32
CA THR A 15 5.69 -27.96 -13.39
C THR A 15 6.89 -27.06 -13.23
N VAL A 16 7.81 -27.42 -12.34
CA VAL A 16 9.11 -26.79 -12.18
C VAL A 16 9.94 -27.05 -13.43
N ARG A 17 10.42 -25.99 -14.08
CA ARG A 17 11.29 -26.04 -15.25
C ARG A 17 12.75 -25.89 -14.88
N ASP A 18 13.03 -25.07 -13.88
CA ASP A 18 14.37 -24.84 -13.35
C ASP A 18 14.29 -24.39 -11.89
N ALA A 19 15.32 -24.71 -11.11
CA ALA A 19 15.46 -24.32 -9.72
C ALA A 19 16.95 -24.15 -9.39
N PRO A 20 17.29 -23.39 -8.34
CA PRO A 20 18.67 -23.27 -7.88
C PRO A 20 19.27 -24.64 -7.58
N ALA A 21 20.57 -24.82 -7.86
CA ALA A 21 21.23 -26.13 -7.75
C ALA A 21 21.21 -26.76 -6.36
N ASP A 22 21.09 -25.92 -5.32
CA ASP A 22 21.03 -26.33 -3.91
C ASP A 22 19.59 -26.40 -3.37
N SER A 23 18.58 -26.18 -4.21
CA SER A 23 17.17 -26.33 -3.85
C SER A 23 16.78 -27.80 -3.76
N GLU A 24 15.80 -28.10 -2.92
CA GLU A 24 15.12 -29.39 -2.84
C GLU A 24 14.19 -29.63 -4.06
N LEU A 25 13.80 -28.58 -4.79
CA LEU A 25 13.06 -28.71 -6.05
C LEU A 25 13.99 -29.07 -7.22
N ALA A 26 13.49 -29.94 -8.11
CA ALA A 26 14.16 -30.33 -9.34
C ALA A 26 13.29 -30.06 -10.58
N PRO A 27 13.90 -29.85 -11.77
CA PRO A 27 13.15 -29.79 -13.02
C PRO A 27 12.28 -31.04 -13.23
N GLY A 28 10.98 -30.82 -13.44
CA GLY A 28 9.97 -31.86 -13.60
C GLY A 28 9.09 -32.07 -12.37
N ASP A 29 9.46 -31.52 -11.22
CA ASP A 29 8.63 -31.55 -10.01
C ASP A 29 7.33 -30.74 -10.23
N GLY A 30 6.27 -31.15 -9.56
CA GLY A 30 4.98 -30.46 -9.53
C GLY A 30 4.17 -30.92 -8.32
N PRO A 31 3.13 -30.18 -7.91
CA PRO A 31 2.27 -30.58 -6.79
C PRO A 31 1.51 -31.89 -7.07
N ASP A 32 1.25 -32.20 -8.35
CA ASP A 32 0.60 -33.44 -8.79
C ASP A 32 1.55 -34.65 -8.67
N PRO A 33 1.21 -35.70 -7.89
CA PRO A 33 2.01 -36.92 -7.74
C PRO A 33 2.07 -37.78 -9.01
N GLU A 34 1.20 -37.54 -10.00
CA GLU A 34 1.26 -38.14 -11.34
C GLU A 34 2.06 -37.29 -12.35
N SER A 35 2.67 -36.17 -11.93
CA SER A 35 3.64 -35.45 -12.76
C SER A 35 4.76 -36.41 -13.19
N THR A 36 5.30 -36.22 -14.39
CA THR A 36 6.17 -37.22 -15.03
C THR A 36 7.54 -37.41 -14.35
N GLY A 37 7.82 -36.67 -13.27
CA GLY A 37 8.99 -36.81 -12.41
C GLY A 37 8.78 -37.81 -11.28
N PRO A 38 9.86 -38.29 -10.63
CA PRO A 38 9.70 -39.02 -9.36
C PRO A 38 9.10 -38.07 -8.31
N PRO A 39 8.18 -38.55 -7.44
CA PRO A 39 7.65 -37.72 -6.36
C PRO A 39 8.79 -37.19 -5.48
N SER A 40 8.87 -35.87 -5.32
CA SER A 40 9.86 -35.17 -4.49
C SER A 40 9.29 -34.93 -3.09
N SER A 41 10.13 -34.96 -2.06
CA SER A 41 9.73 -34.53 -0.71
C SER A 41 9.55 -33.01 -0.59
N ALA A 42 10.04 -32.26 -1.59
CA ALA A 42 9.92 -30.80 -1.69
C ALA A 42 8.54 -30.32 -2.17
N THR A 43 7.67 -31.26 -2.55
CA THR A 43 6.31 -31.00 -3.03
C THR A 43 5.32 -31.67 -2.09
N THR A 44 4.35 -30.94 -1.55
CA THR A 44 3.22 -31.57 -0.87
C THR A 44 2.18 -31.99 -1.88
N ALA A 45 1.98 -33.30 -2.03
CA ALA A 45 0.82 -33.90 -2.70
C ALA A 45 -0.28 -34.34 -1.71
N ASP A 46 0.02 -34.30 -0.41
CA ASP A 46 -0.83 -34.93 0.61
C ASP A 46 -2.10 -34.12 0.90
N ARG A 47 -3.21 -34.64 0.37
CA ARG A 47 -4.57 -34.44 0.89
C ARG A 47 -4.90 -35.36 2.07
N GLU A 48 -3.91 -35.90 2.77
CA GLU A 48 -4.21 -36.72 3.95
C GLU A 48 -4.70 -35.82 5.09
N GLY A 49 -5.84 -36.21 5.64
CA GLY A 49 -6.55 -35.50 6.69
C GLY A 49 -5.75 -35.35 8.00
N PRO A 50 -6.42 -34.96 9.07
CA PRO A 50 -5.88 -34.00 10.02
C PRO A 50 -4.74 -34.51 10.91
N ARG A 51 -3.92 -33.54 11.34
CA ARG A 51 -2.90 -33.74 12.37
C ARG A 51 -3.59 -33.96 13.71
N THR A 52 -3.70 -35.21 14.13
CA THR A 52 -4.32 -35.58 15.41
C THR A 52 -3.64 -34.90 16.61
N ASP A 53 -4.45 -34.23 17.44
CA ASP A 53 -4.04 -33.66 18.72
C ASP A 53 -3.35 -34.68 19.65
N GLY A 54 -2.12 -34.36 20.08
CA GLY A 54 -1.45 -35.09 21.15
C GLY A 54 0.08 -35.01 21.22
N GLU A 55 0.77 -34.49 20.20
CA GLU A 55 2.24 -34.30 20.24
C GLU A 55 2.58 -32.81 20.43
N ALA A 56 2.38 -32.30 21.65
CA ALA A 56 3.07 -31.08 22.07
C ALA A 56 4.56 -31.39 22.27
N ALA A 57 5.41 -30.53 21.67
CA ALA A 57 6.84 -30.35 21.92
C ALA A 57 7.74 -31.59 21.71
N GLY A 58 8.39 -31.70 20.53
CA GLY A 58 9.58 -32.55 20.41
C GLY A 58 9.94 -33.18 19.06
N ARG A 59 9.40 -32.73 17.92
CA ARG A 59 9.99 -33.02 16.60
C ARG A 59 10.45 -31.70 15.99
N GLU A 60 11.67 -31.68 15.43
CA GLU A 60 12.08 -30.62 14.50
C GLU A 60 10.90 -30.39 13.55
N ALA A 61 10.41 -29.15 13.47
CA ALA A 61 9.33 -28.78 12.57
C ALA A 61 9.68 -29.33 11.19
N ASP A 62 8.86 -30.23 10.64
CA ASP A 62 9.00 -30.62 9.23
C ASP A 62 8.96 -29.32 8.44
N ALA A 63 10.06 -29.00 7.76
CA ALA A 63 10.17 -27.78 6.98
C ALA A 63 8.96 -27.74 6.01
N PRO A 64 8.27 -26.60 5.90
CA PRO A 64 7.18 -26.48 4.95
C PRO A 64 7.72 -26.80 3.56
N ALA A 65 6.96 -27.57 2.77
CA ALA A 65 7.40 -27.91 1.41
C ALA A 65 7.63 -26.64 0.59
N VAL A 66 8.65 -26.70 -0.27
CA VAL A 66 9.07 -25.59 -1.11
C VAL A 66 7.98 -25.21 -2.11
N LEU A 67 7.27 -26.18 -2.67
CA LEU A 67 6.12 -25.95 -3.54
C LEU A 67 4.88 -26.67 -2.99
N ARG A 68 3.81 -25.91 -2.76
CA ARG A 68 2.56 -26.40 -2.15
C ARG A 68 1.36 -26.12 -3.06
N ALA A 69 0.44 -27.07 -3.15
CA ALA A 69 -0.86 -26.83 -3.78
C ALA A 69 -1.65 -25.79 -2.98
N GLY A 70 -2.46 -24.99 -3.68
CA GLY A 70 -3.43 -24.09 -3.06
C GLY A 70 -4.57 -24.83 -2.37
N GLU A 71 -5.28 -24.14 -1.49
CA GLU A 71 -6.41 -24.65 -0.72
C GLU A 71 -7.67 -24.77 -1.61
N THR A 72 -7.78 -25.82 -2.42
CA THR A 72 -8.96 -26.07 -3.27
C THR A 72 -9.32 -27.57 -3.35
N GLY A 73 -10.61 -27.87 -3.53
CA GLY A 73 -11.11 -29.21 -3.78
C GLY A 73 -10.80 -29.75 -5.18
N ARG A 74 -10.12 -28.98 -6.03
CA ARG A 74 -9.78 -29.38 -7.40
C ARG A 74 -8.52 -30.22 -7.47
N ASP A 75 -8.50 -31.21 -8.36
CA ASP A 75 -7.41 -32.19 -8.54
C ASP A 75 -6.23 -31.67 -9.36
N ASP A 76 -6.35 -30.46 -9.91
CA ASP A 76 -5.42 -29.89 -10.89
C ASP A 76 -4.63 -28.70 -10.33
N ASP A 77 -4.76 -28.41 -9.03
CA ASP A 77 -4.00 -27.40 -8.28
C ASP A 77 -3.79 -26.08 -9.07
N PRO A 78 -4.88 -25.37 -9.42
CA PRO A 78 -4.81 -24.18 -10.27
C PRO A 78 -3.89 -23.10 -9.72
N VAL A 79 -3.80 -23.02 -8.40
CA VAL A 79 -2.91 -22.10 -7.69
C VAL A 79 -1.91 -22.93 -6.89
N VAL A 80 -0.67 -22.48 -6.86
CA VAL A 80 0.42 -23.08 -6.08
C VAL A 80 1.19 -22.00 -5.32
N HIS A 81 1.65 -22.34 -4.13
CA HIS A 81 2.45 -21.47 -3.27
C HIS A 81 3.91 -21.93 -3.29
N LEU A 82 4.83 -20.99 -3.54
CA LEU A 82 6.27 -21.22 -3.53
C LEU A 82 6.87 -20.57 -2.27
N ASP A 83 7.45 -21.39 -1.40
CA ASP A 83 8.20 -20.97 -0.22
C ASP A 83 9.67 -21.35 -0.43
N PRO A 84 10.46 -20.46 -1.04
CA PRO A 84 11.77 -20.80 -1.55
C PRO A 84 12.74 -21.14 -0.42
N ASP A 85 13.43 -22.26 -0.58
CA ASP A 85 14.41 -22.79 0.37
C ASP A 85 15.80 -22.18 0.21
N VAL A 86 16.13 -21.70 -1.00
CA VAL A 86 17.42 -21.07 -1.30
C VAL A 86 17.26 -19.85 -2.21
N PRO A 87 18.11 -18.81 -2.06
CA PRO A 87 18.12 -17.69 -2.99
C PRO A 87 18.51 -18.13 -4.40
N GLY A 88 17.96 -17.49 -5.42
CA GLY A 88 18.21 -17.84 -6.80
C GLY A 88 17.04 -17.58 -7.71
N THR A 89 16.98 -18.28 -8.83
CA THR A 89 15.90 -18.15 -9.80
C THR A 89 15.19 -19.48 -9.94
N TYR A 90 13.88 -19.46 -9.72
CA TYR A 90 12.99 -20.57 -9.98
C TYR A 90 12.22 -20.27 -11.26
N ALA A 91 12.07 -21.27 -12.13
CA ALA A 91 11.26 -21.16 -13.34
C ALA A 91 10.19 -22.23 -13.30
N LEU A 92 8.94 -21.83 -13.44
CA LEU A 92 7.79 -22.71 -13.45
C LEU A 92 7.04 -22.56 -14.78
N ALA A 93 6.31 -23.61 -15.16
CA ALA A 93 5.36 -23.55 -16.24
C ALA A 93 3.98 -23.97 -15.76
N LEU A 94 2.98 -23.33 -16.33
CA LEU A 94 1.57 -23.66 -16.14
C LEU A 94 1.01 -24.11 -17.49
N ASP A 95 0.62 -25.37 -17.59
CA ASP A 95 -0.24 -25.82 -18.68
C ASP A 95 -1.68 -25.40 -18.33
N ALA A 96 -2.26 -24.48 -19.10
CA ALA A 96 -3.59 -23.90 -18.93
C ALA A 96 -4.46 -24.12 -20.19
N PRO A 97 -5.79 -23.88 -20.16
CA PRO A 97 -6.67 -24.07 -21.33
C PRO A 97 -6.27 -23.26 -22.57
N ASP A 98 -5.67 -22.08 -22.37
CA ASP A 98 -5.28 -21.14 -23.40
C ASP A 98 -3.83 -21.34 -23.88
N GLY A 99 -3.03 -22.17 -23.20
CA GLY A 99 -1.66 -22.47 -23.61
C GLY A 99 -0.74 -22.87 -22.45
N VAL A 100 0.54 -23.01 -22.78
CA VAL A 100 1.59 -23.22 -21.78
C VAL A 100 2.24 -21.89 -21.47
N HIS A 101 2.14 -21.47 -20.22
CA HIS A 101 2.70 -20.23 -19.71
C HIS A 101 3.95 -20.52 -18.88
N ARG A 102 4.81 -19.52 -18.74
CA ARG A 102 6.00 -19.57 -17.89
C ARG A 102 5.93 -18.45 -16.86
N GLN A 103 6.47 -18.74 -15.69
CA GLN A 103 6.68 -17.75 -14.65
C GLN A 103 8.06 -17.95 -14.07
N ARG A 104 8.83 -16.87 -14.02
CA ARG A 104 10.12 -16.83 -13.35
C ARG A 104 10.01 -16.06 -12.03
N VAL A 105 10.54 -16.65 -10.96
CA VAL A 105 10.59 -16.05 -9.63
C VAL A 105 12.06 -15.85 -9.25
N ARG A 106 12.44 -14.59 -9.02
CA ARG A 106 13.77 -14.23 -8.51
C ARG A 106 13.69 -14.08 -6.99
N VAL A 107 14.44 -14.90 -6.27
CA VAL A 107 14.47 -14.95 -4.80
C VAL A 107 15.78 -14.35 -4.29
N PHE A 108 15.67 -13.33 -3.45
CA PHE A 108 16.79 -12.70 -2.75
C PHE A 108 17.07 -13.37 -1.40
N PRO A 109 18.25 -13.17 -0.79
CA PRO A 109 18.55 -13.68 0.54
C PRO A 109 17.51 -13.27 1.59
N ASP A 110 17.13 -14.20 2.47
CA ASP A 110 16.21 -13.94 3.58
C ASP A 110 16.84 -12.94 4.56
N GLU A 111 16.23 -11.77 4.67
CA GLU A 111 16.68 -10.67 5.53
C GLU A 111 16.33 -10.87 7.01
N ARG A 112 15.46 -11.83 7.33
CA ARG A 112 14.94 -12.04 8.68
C ARG A 112 15.98 -12.61 9.61
N ARG A 113 16.04 -12.06 10.83
CA ARG A 113 16.94 -12.47 11.91
C ARG A 113 16.15 -13.09 13.04
N GLU A 114 16.78 -14.02 13.75
CA GLU A 114 16.19 -14.57 14.97
C GLU A 114 16.02 -13.47 16.02
N ALA A 115 14.83 -13.40 16.60
CA ALA A 115 14.49 -12.53 17.71
C ALA A 115 13.61 -13.30 18.71
N GLU A 116 13.59 -12.82 19.95
CA GLU A 116 12.72 -13.35 20.99
C GLU A 116 11.84 -12.23 21.53
N ILE A 117 10.53 -12.44 21.46
CA ILE A 117 9.55 -11.59 22.15
C ILE A 117 9.35 -12.20 23.53
N ARG A 118 9.56 -11.41 24.58
CA ARG A 118 9.33 -11.81 25.98
C ARG A 118 8.41 -10.81 26.66
N VAL A 119 7.33 -11.30 27.24
CA VAL A 119 6.41 -10.46 28.02
C VAL A 119 6.12 -11.12 29.37
N PRO A 120 6.33 -10.42 30.49
CA PRO A 120 5.96 -10.89 31.81
C PRO A 120 4.47 -11.23 31.90
N ASP A 121 4.13 -12.33 32.57
CA ASP A 121 2.74 -12.74 32.84
C ASP A 121 1.96 -11.64 33.60
N ALA A 122 2.66 -10.88 34.44
CA ALA A 122 2.09 -9.76 35.19
C ALA A 122 1.67 -8.56 34.32
N ASP A 123 2.14 -8.49 33.07
CA ASP A 123 1.79 -7.43 32.12
C ASP A 123 0.60 -7.84 31.23
N LEU A 124 0.11 -9.08 31.35
CA LEU A 124 -1.15 -9.50 30.74
C LEU A 124 -2.34 -9.01 31.56
N SER A 125 -3.43 -8.67 30.87
CA SER A 125 -4.66 -8.20 31.51
C SER A 125 -5.52 -9.33 32.10
N VAL A 126 -5.18 -10.58 31.80
CA VAL A 126 -5.87 -11.81 32.23
C VAL A 126 -4.95 -12.61 33.14
N ASP A 127 -5.47 -13.02 34.31
CA ASP A 127 -4.75 -13.89 35.24
C ASP A 127 -4.74 -15.36 34.74
N ASP A 128 -3.54 -15.95 34.59
CA ASP A 128 -3.31 -17.37 34.22
C ASP A 128 -4.08 -17.81 32.94
N PRO A 129 -3.83 -17.17 31.78
CA PRO A 129 -4.53 -17.51 30.54
C PRO A 129 -4.20 -18.93 30.07
N ASP A 130 -5.19 -19.60 29.46
CA ASP A 130 -5.01 -20.96 28.94
C ASP A 130 -4.09 -20.96 27.71
N ARG A 131 -4.15 -19.90 26.90
CA ARG A 131 -3.32 -19.70 25.69
C ARG A 131 -3.02 -18.22 25.48
N VAL A 132 -1.86 -17.92 24.88
CA VAL A 132 -1.50 -16.56 24.46
C VAL A 132 -1.03 -16.61 23.01
N SER A 133 -1.73 -15.88 22.14
CA SER A 133 -1.41 -15.77 20.71
C SER A 133 -0.59 -14.52 20.45
N LEU A 134 0.36 -14.62 19.52
CA LEU A 134 1.01 -13.45 18.95
C LEU A 134 0.11 -12.89 17.83
N LEU A 135 -0.08 -11.58 17.81
CA LEU A 135 -0.84 -10.86 16.79
C LEU A 135 0.02 -9.74 16.22
N TRP A 136 0.30 -9.78 14.92
CA TRP A 136 1.05 -8.76 14.21
C TRP A 136 0.99 -9.01 12.69
N HIS A 137 1.45 -8.04 11.90
CA HIS A 137 1.41 -8.15 10.43
C HIS A 137 2.24 -9.33 9.88
N LEU A 138 3.34 -9.72 10.56
CA LEU A 138 4.22 -10.81 10.10
C LEU A 138 3.60 -12.21 10.20
N ASN A 139 2.47 -12.37 10.89
CA ASN A 139 1.69 -13.60 10.91
C ASN A 139 0.33 -13.44 10.24
N GLU A 140 0.26 -12.52 9.27
CA GLU A 140 -0.95 -12.20 8.51
C GLU A 140 -2.11 -11.73 9.40
N ASN A 141 -1.82 -11.19 10.60
CA ASN A 141 -2.83 -10.81 11.59
C ASN A 141 -3.77 -11.97 12.00
N ARG A 142 -3.28 -13.21 11.96
CA ARG A 142 -4.05 -14.40 12.32
C ARG A 142 -3.74 -14.82 13.76
N LEU A 143 -4.76 -14.77 14.61
CA LEU A 143 -4.68 -15.29 15.96
C LEU A 143 -4.49 -16.81 15.93
N ALA A 144 -3.83 -17.35 16.96
CA ALA A 144 -3.53 -18.76 17.13
C ALA A 144 -2.58 -19.41 16.10
N LEU A 145 -2.13 -18.68 15.06
CA LEU A 145 -1.11 -19.13 14.10
C LEU A 145 0.26 -19.23 14.77
N ASP A 146 0.72 -18.12 15.34
CA ASP A 146 1.93 -18.07 16.17
C ASP A 146 1.53 -18.06 17.66
N ARG A 147 2.06 -19.00 18.43
CA ARG A 147 1.76 -19.15 19.86
C ARG A 147 3.01 -18.97 20.69
N THR A 148 2.83 -18.37 21.85
CA THR A 148 3.92 -18.22 22.82
C THR A 148 4.02 -19.43 23.72
N GLU A 149 5.23 -19.70 24.19
CA GLU A 149 5.53 -20.72 25.19
C GLU A 149 5.77 -20.06 26.55
N ARG A 150 5.44 -20.77 27.64
CA ARG A 150 5.68 -20.28 28.99
C ARG A 150 7.09 -20.62 29.45
N ASP A 151 7.90 -19.61 29.77
CA ASP A 151 9.22 -19.75 30.41
C ASP A 151 9.21 -19.04 31.78
N GLY A 152 8.95 -19.81 32.85
CA GLY A 152 8.80 -19.25 34.19
C GLY A 152 7.55 -18.36 34.33
N ASP A 153 7.79 -17.08 34.63
CA ASP A 153 6.76 -16.04 34.78
C ASP A 153 6.65 -15.16 33.52
N GLU A 154 7.17 -15.62 32.38
CA GLU A 154 7.15 -14.91 31.09
C GLU A 154 6.53 -15.78 29.99
N TRP A 155 5.94 -15.11 29.00
CA TRP A 155 5.51 -15.68 27.74
C TRP A 155 6.53 -15.32 26.66
N VAL A 156 7.02 -16.34 25.93
CA VAL A 156 8.13 -16.22 24.99
C VAL A 156 7.72 -16.69 23.60
N ALA A 157 8.02 -15.90 22.58
CA ALA A 157 7.91 -16.30 21.17
C ALA A 157 9.27 -16.20 20.48
N SER A 158 9.76 -17.29 19.90
CA SER A 158 10.94 -17.27 19.02
C SER A 158 10.48 -17.03 17.59
N VAL A 159 10.96 -15.96 16.99
CA VAL A 159 10.46 -15.43 15.71
C VAL A 159 11.62 -15.08 14.78
N ARG A 160 11.37 -15.06 13.47
CA ARG A 160 12.31 -14.52 12.49
C ARG A 160 11.72 -13.25 11.89
N VAL A 161 12.39 -12.13 12.12
CA VAL A 161 11.84 -10.79 11.89
C VAL A 161 12.82 -9.99 11.02
N PRO A 162 12.34 -9.27 9.98
CA PRO A 162 13.23 -8.41 9.20
C PRO A 162 13.74 -7.24 10.05
N PRO A 163 14.81 -6.55 9.64
CA PRO A 163 15.24 -5.32 10.32
C PRO A 163 14.08 -4.33 10.51
N GLY A 164 14.13 -3.54 11.59
CA GLY A 164 13.14 -2.51 11.91
C GLY A 164 12.50 -2.68 13.29
N ARG A 165 11.59 -1.75 13.63
CA ARG A 165 10.68 -1.85 14.78
C ARG A 165 9.32 -2.41 14.33
N HIS A 166 8.90 -3.50 14.97
CA HIS A 166 7.67 -4.23 14.63
C HIS A 166 6.75 -4.30 15.84
N GLY A 167 5.65 -3.57 15.80
CA GLY A 167 4.60 -3.65 16.82
C GLY A 167 3.95 -5.04 16.85
N PHE A 168 3.70 -5.55 18.04
CA PHE A 168 2.99 -6.80 18.28
C PHE A 168 1.96 -6.68 19.41
N GLY A 169 0.95 -7.53 19.36
CA GLY A 169 0.01 -7.78 20.44
C GLY A 169 0.12 -9.21 20.95
N LEU A 170 0.09 -9.40 22.26
CA LEU A 170 -0.12 -10.70 22.90
C LEU A 170 -1.56 -10.79 23.36
N VAL A 171 -2.27 -11.75 22.77
CA VAL A 171 -3.72 -11.89 22.93
C VAL A 171 -4.01 -13.12 23.80
N PRO A 172 -4.36 -12.92 25.09
CA PRO A 172 -4.74 -14.01 25.96
C PRO A 172 -6.11 -14.57 25.55
N ASP A 173 -6.20 -15.89 25.45
CA ASP A 173 -7.41 -16.68 25.17
C ASP A 173 -8.18 -16.34 23.89
N GLY A 174 -7.62 -15.48 23.03
CA GLY A 174 -8.24 -14.98 21.80
C GLY A 174 -9.11 -13.74 22.02
N ASP A 175 -9.01 -13.05 23.16
CA ASP A 175 -9.71 -11.78 23.40
C ASP A 175 -8.79 -10.59 23.09
N ARG A 176 -8.93 -9.99 21.90
CA ARG A 176 -8.10 -8.84 21.50
C ARG A 176 -8.31 -7.62 22.38
N SER A 177 -9.46 -7.47 23.05
CA SER A 177 -9.68 -6.37 23.99
C SER A 177 -8.78 -6.45 25.23
N ALA A 178 -8.24 -7.65 25.49
CA ALA A 178 -7.30 -7.94 26.57
C ALA A 178 -5.82 -7.90 26.11
N ALA A 179 -5.55 -7.55 24.86
CA ALA A 179 -4.22 -7.61 24.28
C ALA A 179 -3.21 -6.68 24.99
N SER A 180 -2.03 -7.21 25.28
CA SER A 180 -0.87 -6.43 25.69
C SER A 180 -0.01 -6.13 24.46
N HIS A 181 0.44 -4.88 24.31
CA HIS A 181 1.16 -4.44 23.12
C HIS A 181 2.62 -4.12 23.45
N GLY A 182 3.50 -4.31 22.46
CA GLY A 182 4.90 -3.95 22.56
C GLY A 182 5.58 -3.97 21.19
N ASP A 183 6.88 -3.76 21.19
CA ASP A 183 7.70 -3.69 19.98
C ASP A 183 8.81 -4.73 19.96
N CYS A 184 8.98 -5.38 18.82
CA CYS A 184 10.14 -6.22 18.52
C CYS A 184 11.11 -5.42 17.65
N GLU A 185 12.31 -5.14 18.18
CA GLU A 185 13.33 -4.36 17.49
C GLU A 185 14.44 -5.25 16.96
N VAL A 186 14.71 -5.15 15.65
CA VAL A 186 15.82 -5.84 14.99
C VAL A 186 16.71 -4.80 14.29
N PRO A 187 17.88 -4.45 14.84
CA PRO A 187 18.71 -3.39 14.27
C PRO A 187 19.25 -3.71 12.88
N GLY A 188 19.01 -2.89 11.87
CA GLY A 188 19.53 -3.15 10.51
C GLY A 188 19.22 -2.03 9.52
N PRO A 189 19.69 -2.17 8.27
CA PRO A 189 19.50 -1.15 7.26
C PRO A 189 18.05 -1.11 6.78
N GLY A 190 17.63 0.03 6.24
CA GLY A 190 16.39 0.16 5.48
C GLY A 190 16.49 -0.49 4.09
N ARG A 191 15.39 -0.41 3.32
CA ARG A 191 15.38 -0.91 1.95
C ARG A 191 16.03 0.10 0.99
N PRO A 192 16.92 -0.33 0.09
CA PRO A 192 17.42 0.56 -0.95
C PRO A 192 16.29 0.93 -1.92
N ARG A 193 16.40 2.09 -2.56
CA ARG A 193 15.41 2.61 -3.52
C ARG A 193 16.05 2.72 -4.89
N ILE A 194 15.22 2.81 -5.93
CA ILE A 194 15.67 2.91 -7.31
C ILE A 194 14.82 3.92 -8.07
N SER A 195 15.46 4.65 -8.99
CA SER A 195 14.81 5.31 -10.13
C SER A 195 15.48 4.86 -11.45
N LEU A 196 14.73 4.83 -12.57
CA LEU A 196 15.22 4.36 -13.87
C LEU A 196 15.18 5.47 -14.92
N ASP A 197 16.36 5.82 -15.42
CA ASP A 197 16.50 6.68 -16.59
C ASP A 197 16.67 5.88 -17.86
N ALA A 198 15.98 6.26 -18.93
CA ALA A 198 16.10 5.65 -20.24
C ALA A 198 16.59 6.64 -21.31
N ALA A 199 17.58 6.22 -22.10
CA ALA A 199 18.08 7.00 -23.23
C ALA A 199 18.46 6.12 -24.42
N VAL A 200 18.17 6.59 -25.64
CA VAL A 200 18.73 5.99 -26.86
C VAL A 200 20.10 6.61 -27.13
N VAL A 201 21.13 5.77 -27.23
CA VAL A 201 22.52 6.18 -27.48
C VAL A 201 23.01 5.64 -28.82
N GLU A 202 23.73 6.49 -29.57
CA GLU A 202 24.36 6.13 -30.85
C GLU A 202 25.45 5.06 -30.64
N SER A 203 25.69 4.23 -31.65
CA SER A 203 26.74 3.20 -31.58
C SER A 203 28.15 3.84 -31.59
N ASP A 204 28.95 3.59 -30.56
CA ASP A 204 30.28 4.22 -30.34
C ASP A 204 31.46 3.66 -31.18
N GLU A 205 31.27 2.81 -32.20
CA GLU A 205 32.38 2.25 -32.99
C GLU A 205 32.55 2.91 -34.38
N PRO A 206 33.55 3.80 -34.57
CA PRO A 206 33.91 4.28 -35.89
C PRO A 206 34.69 3.20 -36.65
N GLY A 207 34.00 2.29 -37.34
CA GLY A 207 34.72 1.29 -38.13
C GLY A 207 33.92 0.18 -38.84
N ASP A 208 32.68 -0.09 -38.46
CA ASP A 208 31.84 -1.07 -39.17
C ASP A 208 30.53 -0.40 -39.60
N ASP A 209 30.28 -0.35 -40.91
CA ASP A 209 28.97 -0.01 -41.46
C ASP A 209 27.97 -1.07 -40.96
N GLY A 210 27.28 -0.88 -39.82
CA GLY A 210 26.16 -1.74 -39.42
C GLY A 210 25.74 -1.88 -37.96
N GLY A 211 26.22 -1.10 -36.98
CA GLY A 211 25.71 -1.17 -35.60
C GLY A 211 24.36 -0.46 -35.43
N SER A 212 23.38 -1.07 -34.77
CA SER A 212 22.14 -0.36 -34.37
C SER A 212 22.43 0.56 -33.20
N ASP A 213 21.64 1.63 -33.07
CA ASP A 213 21.52 2.39 -31.81
C ASP A 213 21.16 1.46 -30.65
N ARG A 214 21.36 1.94 -29.42
CA ARG A 214 21.12 1.15 -28.21
C ARG A 214 20.17 1.87 -27.27
N LEU A 215 19.24 1.14 -26.67
CA LEU A 215 18.56 1.60 -25.47
C LEU A 215 19.50 1.40 -24.28
N ARG A 216 19.71 2.44 -23.49
CA ARG A 216 20.40 2.39 -22.21
C ARG A 216 19.40 2.72 -21.11
N LEU A 217 19.18 1.77 -20.21
CA LEU A 217 18.54 1.99 -18.92
C LEU A 217 19.63 2.18 -17.86
N THR A 218 19.48 3.19 -17.02
CA THR A 218 20.40 3.49 -15.92
C THR A 218 19.60 3.49 -14.62
N ALA A 219 19.97 2.61 -13.70
CA ALA A 219 19.42 2.55 -12.35
C ALA A 219 20.16 3.53 -11.44
N ALA A 220 19.45 4.51 -10.89
CA ALA A 220 19.94 5.32 -9.79
C ALA A 220 19.50 4.66 -8.48
N VAL A 221 20.41 3.89 -7.89
CA VAL A 221 20.16 3.18 -6.63
C VAL A 221 20.59 4.03 -5.44
N GLU A 222 19.68 4.22 -4.49
CA GLU A 222 19.93 5.00 -3.28
C GLU A 222 19.85 4.12 -2.02
N PRO A 223 20.75 4.30 -1.04
CA PRO A 223 20.61 3.68 0.27
C PRO A 223 19.43 4.30 1.02
N ALA A 224 18.78 3.51 1.88
CA ALA A 224 17.90 4.07 2.90
C ALA A 224 18.67 5.05 3.82
N PRO A 225 18.05 6.18 4.23
CA PRO A 225 18.59 7.04 5.27
C PRO A 225 18.60 6.31 6.62
N GLY A 226 19.32 6.84 7.60
CA GLY A 226 19.17 6.40 8.98
C GLY A 226 18.03 7.16 9.66
N VAL A 227 17.18 6.45 10.39
CA VAL A 227 16.14 7.05 11.24
C VAL A 227 16.65 7.15 12.67
N ASP A 228 17.15 6.04 13.21
CA ASP A 228 17.73 5.97 14.56
C ASP A 228 18.81 4.85 14.67
N ASP A 229 19.18 4.47 15.90
CA ASP A 229 20.19 3.43 16.18
C ASP A 229 19.71 2.01 15.79
N VAL A 230 18.40 1.76 15.75
CA VAL A 230 17.77 0.49 15.36
C VAL A 230 17.59 0.47 13.85
N GLU A 231 16.95 1.49 13.31
CA GLU A 231 16.62 1.69 11.90
C GLU A 231 17.73 2.49 11.21
N ARG A 232 18.82 1.78 10.92
CA ARG A 232 20.06 2.38 10.41
C ARG A 232 19.99 2.61 8.90
N GLY A 233 20.85 3.48 8.40
CA GLY A 233 21.02 3.68 6.95
C GLY A 233 21.71 2.49 6.28
N GLY A 234 21.49 2.36 4.97
CA GLY A 234 22.16 1.37 4.12
C GLY A 234 23.62 1.72 3.81
N ASP A 235 24.47 0.72 3.57
CA ASP A 235 25.83 0.91 3.07
C ASP A 235 25.80 1.15 1.54
N PRO A 236 26.13 2.37 1.05
CA PRO A 236 26.09 2.67 -0.39
C PRO A 236 27.06 1.78 -1.20
N ASP A 237 28.17 1.36 -0.61
CA ASP A 237 29.18 0.55 -1.29
C ASP A 237 28.74 -0.91 -1.47
N ALA A 238 27.67 -1.32 -0.78
CA ALA A 238 27.10 -2.66 -0.84
C ALA A 238 25.89 -2.78 -1.80
N LEU A 239 25.48 -1.67 -2.43
CA LEU A 239 24.29 -1.63 -3.29
C LEU A 239 24.58 -2.05 -4.72
N ASP A 240 23.61 -2.74 -5.31
CA ASP A 240 23.60 -3.11 -6.72
C ASP A 240 22.16 -3.17 -7.25
N ALA A 241 22.01 -3.31 -8.57
CA ALA A 241 20.73 -3.45 -9.24
C ALA A 241 20.69 -4.73 -10.07
N THR A 242 19.60 -5.48 -9.96
CA THR A 242 19.32 -6.61 -10.86
C THR A 242 18.27 -6.21 -11.89
N PHE A 243 18.63 -6.23 -13.17
CA PHE A 243 17.68 -6.08 -14.28
C PHE A 243 17.07 -7.43 -14.65
N LEU A 244 15.74 -7.50 -14.70
CA LEU A 244 14.95 -8.69 -15.01
C LEU A 244 13.99 -8.37 -16.16
N VAL A 245 14.12 -9.08 -17.27
CA VAL A 245 13.15 -8.98 -18.36
C VAL A 245 11.90 -9.78 -18.01
N ASP A 246 10.74 -9.21 -18.27
CA ASP A 246 9.47 -9.91 -18.10
C ASP A 246 9.35 -11.05 -19.12
N ASP A 247 9.32 -12.30 -18.64
CA ASP A 247 9.32 -13.50 -19.48
C ASP A 247 7.97 -13.75 -20.18
N ARG A 248 6.98 -12.89 -19.95
CA ARG A 248 5.72 -12.85 -20.71
C ARG A 248 5.89 -12.15 -22.05
N ASP A 249 6.83 -11.21 -22.14
CA ASP A 249 6.99 -10.34 -23.30
C ASP A 249 8.06 -10.85 -24.28
N ALA A 250 8.89 -11.82 -23.87
CA ALA A 250 9.99 -12.35 -24.66
C ALA A 250 10.26 -13.85 -24.39
N ASP A 251 10.77 -14.57 -25.39
CA ASP A 251 11.21 -15.95 -25.22
C ASP A 251 12.50 -16.04 -24.36
N PRO A 252 12.84 -17.20 -23.76
CA PRO A 252 13.99 -17.31 -22.87
C PRO A 252 15.35 -16.99 -23.49
N GLU A 253 15.52 -17.21 -24.80
CA GLU A 253 16.79 -16.89 -25.47
C GLU A 253 16.94 -15.36 -25.54
N THR A 254 15.85 -14.67 -25.88
CA THR A 254 15.79 -13.20 -25.88
C THR A 254 15.96 -12.62 -24.47
N VAL A 255 15.24 -13.15 -23.46
CA VAL A 255 15.38 -12.76 -22.04
C VAL A 255 16.84 -12.87 -21.60
N ALA A 256 17.46 -14.05 -21.78
CA ALA A 256 18.83 -14.28 -21.37
C ALA A 256 19.83 -13.38 -22.13
N ALA A 257 19.59 -13.14 -23.43
CA ALA A 257 20.43 -12.26 -24.22
C ALA A 257 20.36 -10.81 -23.73
N VAL A 258 19.18 -10.29 -23.43
CA VAL A 258 19.00 -8.94 -22.90
C VAL A 258 19.64 -8.82 -21.51
N GLU A 259 19.31 -9.71 -20.58
CA GLU A 259 19.84 -9.66 -19.20
C GLU A 259 21.35 -9.80 -19.13
N SER A 260 21.96 -10.59 -20.03
CA SER A 260 23.42 -10.74 -20.12
C SER A 260 24.16 -9.44 -20.46
N ARG A 261 23.43 -8.38 -20.83
CA ARG A 261 23.97 -7.04 -21.14
C ARG A 261 23.88 -6.07 -19.97
N ALA A 262 23.33 -6.49 -18.83
CA ALA A 262 23.43 -5.71 -17.60
C ALA A 262 24.89 -5.69 -17.13
N ASP A 263 25.39 -4.50 -16.78
CA ASP A 263 26.70 -4.27 -16.19
C ASP A 263 26.55 -3.27 -15.04
N GLY A 264 26.54 -3.81 -13.81
CA GLY A 264 26.17 -3.05 -12.61
C GLY A 264 24.82 -2.37 -12.79
N TRP A 265 24.79 -1.05 -12.67
CA TRP A 265 23.57 -0.25 -12.68
C TRP A 265 23.10 0.16 -14.08
N THR A 266 23.64 -0.44 -15.14
CA THR A 266 23.28 -0.10 -16.51
C THR A 266 22.89 -1.34 -17.30
N LEU A 267 21.75 -1.29 -17.98
CA LEU A 267 21.37 -2.24 -19.01
C LEU A 267 21.45 -1.54 -20.38
N SER A 268 22.32 -2.01 -21.26
CA SER A 268 22.44 -1.45 -22.61
C SER A 268 22.17 -2.50 -23.68
N VAL A 269 21.11 -2.33 -24.46
CA VAL A 269 20.63 -3.32 -25.44
C VAL A 269 20.60 -2.70 -26.85
N PRO A 270 21.16 -3.35 -27.88
CA PRO A 270 20.94 -2.94 -29.26
C PRO A 270 19.44 -2.88 -29.57
N LEU A 271 18.99 -1.82 -30.22
CA LEU A 271 17.59 -1.68 -30.56
C LEU A 271 17.10 -2.85 -31.40
N ASP A 272 17.89 -3.33 -32.37
CA ASP A 272 17.52 -4.45 -33.24
C ASP A 272 17.37 -5.80 -32.53
N GLU A 273 17.90 -5.94 -31.32
CA GLU A 273 17.75 -7.10 -30.44
C GLU A 273 16.58 -6.98 -29.45
N LEU A 274 15.98 -5.80 -29.32
CA LEU A 274 14.76 -5.64 -28.54
C LEU A 274 13.54 -6.16 -29.32
N PRO A 275 12.65 -6.91 -28.66
CA PRO A 275 11.35 -7.27 -29.24
C PRO A 275 10.49 -6.01 -29.46
N GLY A 276 9.33 -6.18 -30.10
CA GLY A 276 8.44 -5.06 -30.41
C GLY A 276 7.92 -4.33 -29.16
N SER A 277 7.68 -5.08 -28.09
CA SER A 277 7.33 -4.58 -26.75
C SER A 277 7.97 -5.49 -25.70
N VAL A 278 8.53 -4.91 -24.63
CA VAL A 278 9.06 -5.67 -23.50
C VAL A 278 9.07 -4.86 -22.22
N ARG A 279 8.70 -5.50 -21.10
CA ARG A 279 8.92 -4.94 -19.77
C ARG A 279 10.27 -5.36 -19.20
N VAL A 280 10.92 -4.41 -18.55
CA VAL A 280 12.14 -4.63 -17.77
C VAL A 280 11.90 -4.10 -16.37
N HIS A 281 12.12 -4.97 -15.39
CA HIS A 281 12.13 -4.64 -13.98
C HIS A 281 13.58 -4.38 -13.54
N ALA A 282 13.82 -3.38 -12.70
CA ALA A 282 15.08 -3.20 -12.00
C ALA A 282 14.84 -3.27 -10.49
N VAL A 283 15.55 -4.17 -9.82
CA VAL A 283 15.41 -4.41 -8.39
C VAL A 283 16.67 -3.96 -7.67
N PRO A 284 16.61 -2.96 -6.76
CA PRO A 284 17.75 -2.55 -5.97
C PRO A 284 17.98 -3.57 -4.84
N HIS A 285 19.24 -3.89 -4.55
CA HIS A 285 19.56 -4.80 -3.46
C HIS A 285 20.92 -4.54 -2.82
N GLY A 286 21.05 -4.93 -1.55
CA GLY A 286 22.27 -4.93 -0.75
C GLY A 286 22.12 -5.93 0.40
N GLU A 287 22.22 -5.46 1.65
CA GLU A 287 21.82 -6.27 2.83
C GLU A 287 20.32 -6.62 2.83
N ARG A 288 19.51 -5.81 2.15
CA ARG A 288 18.07 -5.99 1.90
C ARG A 288 17.79 -5.69 0.44
N TYR A 289 16.68 -6.19 -0.09
CA TYR A 289 16.17 -5.77 -1.40
C TYR A 289 15.08 -4.71 -1.21
N GLY A 290 14.93 -3.85 -2.21
CA GLY A 290 13.87 -2.84 -2.30
C GLY A 290 12.83 -3.17 -3.35
N ALA A 291 11.79 -2.35 -3.41
CA ALA A 291 10.74 -2.45 -4.42
C ALA A 291 11.32 -2.23 -5.82
N ALA A 292 10.83 -3.00 -6.78
CA ALA A 292 11.22 -2.93 -8.16
C ALA A 292 10.58 -1.74 -8.88
N GLU A 293 11.35 -1.09 -9.74
CA GLU A 293 10.79 -0.20 -10.75
C GLU A 293 10.67 -0.93 -12.08
N THR A 294 9.59 -0.66 -12.81
CA THR A 294 9.31 -1.35 -14.07
C THR A 294 9.11 -0.34 -15.18
N VAL A 295 9.74 -0.59 -16.32
CA VAL A 295 9.49 0.17 -17.55
C VAL A 295 9.00 -0.76 -18.65
N ARG A 296 8.02 -0.30 -19.43
CA ARG A 296 7.59 -0.89 -20.71
C ARG A 296 8.33 -0.18 -21.84
N ILE A 297 8.97 -0.95 -22.70
CA ILE A 297 9.74 -0.49 -23.84
C ILE A 297 9.01 -0.91 -25.12
N GLU A 298 8.65 0.03 -25.97
CA GLU A 298 7.95 -0.21 -27.24
C GLU A 298 8.74 0.35 -28.43
N ARG A 299 8.87 -0.44 -29.51
CA ARG A 299 9.54 -0.01 -30.75
C ARG A 299 8.52 0.55 -31.74
N GLU A 300 8.69 1.82 -32.12
CA GLU A 300 7.82 2.47 -33.11
C GLU A 300 8.00 1.81 -34.50
N GLY A 301 6.88 1.39 -35.12
CA GLY A 301 6.87 0.78 -36.46
C GLY A 301 6.29 -0.64 -36.57
N THR A 302 5.83 -1.24 -35.46
CA THR A 302 5.17 -2.57 -35.47
C THR A 302 3.65 -2.53 -35.26
N ALA A 303 3.05 -1.36 -35.03
CA ALA A 303 1.61 -1.19 -35.07
C ALA A 303 1.07 -1.48 -36.47
N ALA A 304 0.22 -2.50 -36.60
CA ALA A 304 -0.34 -2.94 -37.87
C ALA A 304 -1.21 -1.85 -38.52
N GLY A 305 -0.64 -1.03 -39.42
CA GLY A 305 -1.46 -0.19 -40.30
C GLY A 305 -0.84 1.07 -40.93
N SER A 306 0.39 1.49 -40.62
CA SER A 306 0.97 2.68 -41.27
C SER A 306 1.91 2.31 -42.44
N ASP A 307 1.53 2.74 -43.64
CA ASP A 307 2.32 2.61 -44.86
C ASP A 307 3.63 3.41 -44.76
N GLY A 308 4.74 2.69 -44.95
CA GLY A 308 6.08 3.12 -45.36
C GLY A 308 6.46 4.61 -45.25
N GLY A 309 7.20 4.94 -44.19
CA GLY A 309 8.13 6.06 -44.14
C GLY A 309 9.36 5.64 -43.34
N ASP A 310 10.55 6.08 -43.77
CA ASP A 310 11.86 5.85 -43.13
C ASP A 310 11.88 6.48 -41.72
N GLY A 311 11.26 5.79 -40.74
CA GLY A 311 11.34 6.11 -39.32
C GLY A 311 12.50 5.32 -38.71
N ASP A 312 13.59 6.03 -38.45
CA ASP A 312 14.77 5.51 -37.76
C ASP A 312 14.38 5.13 -36.32
N GLY A 313 14.51 3.84 -35.95
CA GLY A 313 14.76 3.34 -34.60
C GLY A 313 14.03 3.89 -33.36
N ALA A 314 12.93 4.64 -33.44
CA ALA A 314 12.35 5.27 -32.25
C ALA A 314 11.80 4.24 -31.24
N VAL A 315 12.05 4.49 -29.96
CA VAL A 315 11.61 3.67 -28.83
C VAL A 315 10.89 4.55 -27.83
N ALA A 316 9.71 4.12 -27.39
CA ALA A 316 9.00 4.70 -26.26
C ALA A 316 9.31 3.89 -24.99
N VAL A 317 9.56 4.58 -23.89
CA VAL A 317 9.73 3.97 -22.56
C VAL A 317 8.71 4.59 -21.64
N THR A 318 7.86 3.77 -21.03
CA THR A 318 6.75 4.22 -20.18
C THR A 318 6.64 3.38 -18.92
N ASP A 319 6.04 3.91 -17.87
CA ASP A 319 5.55 3.10 -16.75
C ASP A 319 4.42 2.16 -17.25
N PRO A 320 4.45 0.85 -16.94
CA PRO A 320 3.35 -0.06 -17.28
C PRO A 320 2.05 0.19 -16.52
N ASN A 321 2.08 0.87 -15.37
CA ASN A 321 0.94 1.23 -14.53
C ASN A 321 1.08 2.70 -14.05
N PRO A 322 1.04 3.67 -14.98
CA PRO A 322 1.28 5.07 -14.65
C PRO A 322 0.20 5.61 -13.74
N THR A 323 0.58 6.44 -12.77
CA THR A 323 -0.39 7.20 -11.98
C THR A 323 -1.23 8.09 -12.90
N PRO A 324 -2.58 8.08 -12.81
CA PRO A 324 -3.43 9.00 -13.55
C PRO A 324 -3.06 10.46 -13.27
N GLU A 325 -3.06 11.34 -14.29
CA GLU A 325 -2.63 12.74 -14.14
C GLU A 325 -3.40 13.49 -13.03
N TRP A 326 -4.72 13.25 -12.93
CA TRP A 326 -5.55 13.86 -11.88
C TRP A 326 -5.20 13.35 -10.48
N ALA A 327 -4.64 12.14 -10.39
CA ALA A 327 -4.31 11.45 -9.17
C ALA A 327 -2.87 11.70 -8.68
N GLU A 328 -2.08 12.53 -9.37
CA GLU A 328 -0.71 12.89 -8.97
C GLU A 328 -0.65 13.55 -7.58
N SER A 329 -1.60 14.44 -7.25
CA SER A 329 -1.69 15.02 -5.91
C SER A 329 -3.09 15.56 -5.57
N PRO A 330 -4.13 14.71 -5.62
CA PRO A 330 -5.51 15.13 -5.37
C PRO A 330 -5.71 15.45 -3.89
N THR A 331 -6.57 16.42 -3.61
CA THR A 331 -7.18 16.61 -2.29
C THR A 331 -8.35 15.66 -2.14
N ILE A 332 -8.19 14.62 -1.32
CA ILE A 332 -9.19 13.57 -1.10
C ILE A 332 -10.14 13.99 0.03
N TYR A 333 -11.44 13.81 -0.16
CA TYR A 333 -12.45 13.99 0.87
C TYR A 333 -13.14 12.66 1.15
N GLU A 334 -12.81 12.05 2.29
CA GLU A 334 -13.39 10.78 2.70
C GLU A 334 -14.72 10.99 3.41
N VAL A 335 -15.74 10.22 3.03
CA VAL A 335 -17.07 10.27 3.63
C VAL A 335 -17.45 8.91 4.20
N PHE A 336 -17.66 8.86 5.52
CA PHE A 336 -18.44 7.77 6.13
C PHE A 336 -19.91 7.92 5.73
N VAL A 337 -20.31 7.17 4.71
CA VAL A 337 -21.50 7.43 3.89
C VAL A 337 -22.76 7.64 4.73
N ARG A 338 -23.05 6.77 5.70
CA ARG A 338 -24.33 6.83 6.41
C ARG A 338 -24.46 8.01 7.37
N SER A 339 -23.36 8.64 7.78
CA SER A 339 -23.40 9.81 8.67
C SER A 339 -23.40 11.15 7.93
N PHE A 340 -23.20 11.14 6.61
CA PHE A 340 -22.91 12.36 5.86
C PHE A 340 -24.08 13.33 5.74
N ALA A 341 -25.34 12.88 5.65
CA ALA A 341 -26.47 13.80 5.54
C ALA A 341 -26.70 14.63 6.83
N GLY A 342 -26.13 14.18 7.96
CA GLY A 342 -26.30 14.76 9.29
C GLY A 342 -27.24 13.96 10.19
N ASP A 343 -27.77 14.60 11.22
CA ASP A 343 -28.52 13.97 12.31
C ASP A 343 -30.03 13.79 12.06
N THR A 344 -30.58 14.52 11.09
CA THR A 344 -32.04 14.63 10.87
C THR A 344 -32.55 13.81 9.69
N LEU A 345 -31.74 13.60 8.67
CA LEU A 345 -32.12 12.89 7.45
C LEU A 345 -31.32 11.60 7.34
N PRO A 346 -31.92 10.49 6.91
CA PRO A 346 -31.14 9.34 6.49
C PRO A 346 -30.29 9.73 5.28
N THR A 347 -29.05 9.25 5.24
CA THR A 347 -28.20 9.51 4.09
C THR A 347 -28.63 8.64 2.90
N THR A 348 -28.72 9.28 1.73
CA THR A 348 -28.97 8.62 0.43
C THR A 348 -28.04 9.25 -0.60
N PHE A 349 -27.81 8.60 -1.75
CA PHE A 349 -26.99 9.19 -2.82
C PHE A 349 -27.49 10.58 -3.24
N ALA A 350 -28.81 10.78 -3.29
CA ALA A 350 -29.41 12.09 -3.58
C ALA A 350 -29.14 13.15 -2.50
N GLU A 351 -28.98 12.76 -1.23
CA GLU A 351 -28.61 13.70 -0.17
C GLU A 351 -27.10 14.01 -0.17
N ILE A 352 -26.26 13.07 -0.61
CA ILE A 352 -24.82 13.30 -0.86
C ILE A 352 -24.66 14.24 -2.07
N GLU A 353 -25.41 13.99 -3.15
CA GLU A 353 -25.39 14.79 -4.39
C GLU A 353 -25.66 16.28 -4.12
N ARG A 354 -26.59 16.57 -3.20
CA ARG A 354 -26.88 17.94 -2.76
C ARG A 354 -25.71 18.66 -2.07
N ARG A 355 -24.67 17.93 -1.68
CA ARG A 355 -23.47 18.48 -1.04
C ARG A 355 -22.31 18.67 -2.01
N VAL A 356 -22.44 18.28 -3.27
CA VAL A 356 -21.37 18.45 -4.27
C VAL A 356 -20.96 19.92 -4.38
N GLU A 357 -21.89 20.88 -4.37
CA GLU A 357 -21.56 22.32 -4.36
C GLU A 357 -20.74 22.74 -3.13
N TYR A 358 -20.93 22.07 -1.98
CA TYR A 358 -20.12 22.31 -0.78
C TYR A 358 -18.71 21.72 -0.92
N LEU A 359 -18.59 20.53 -1.52
CA LEU A 359 -17.30 19.88 -1.78
C LEU A 359 -16.47 20.72 -2.77
N ASP A 360 -17.08 21.17 -3.86
CA ASP A 360 -16.47 22.10 -4.83
C ASP A 360 -16.03 23.40 -4.12
N HIS A 361 -16.90 23.97 -3.27
CA HIS A 361 -16.53 25.16 -2.48
C HIS A 361 -15.33 24.93 -1.55
N LEU A 362 -15.16 23.73 -1.01
CA LEU A 362 -14.03 23.37 -0.15
C LEU A 362 -12.71 23.23 -0.96
N GLY A 363 -12.81 22.96 -2.28
CA GLY A 363 -11.67 22.79 -3.17
C GLY A 363 -11.09 21.38 -3.12
N VAL A 364 -11.95 20.36 -3.08
CA VAL A 364 -11.53 18.94 -3.10
C VAL A 364 -11.58 18.39 -4.51
N ASP A 365 -10.65 17.50 -4.84
CA ASP A 365 -10.49 16.93 -6.18
C ASP A 365 -11.13 15.55 -6.29
N ALA A 366 -11.23 14.82 -5.18
CA ALA A 366 -11.80 13.48 -5.13
C ALA A 366 -12.70 13.27 -3.90
N LEU A 367 -13.83 12.61 -4.11
CA LEU A 367 -14.76 12.14 -3.09
C LEU A 367 -14.57 10.63 -2.91
N TRP A 368 -14.02 10.22 -1.77
CA TRP A 368 -13.96 8.81 -1.38
C TRP A 368 -15.17 8.45 -0.52
N LEU A 369 -15.94 7.46 -0.96
CA LEU A 369 -17.08 6.93 -0.23
C LEU A 369 -16.70 5.60 0.43
N THR A 370 -16.85 5.49 1.76
CA THR A 370 -16.85 4.18 2.45
C THR A 370 -17.94 3.26 1.84
N PRO A 371 -17.94 1.93 2.08
CA PRO A 371 -18.68 0.98 1.25
C PRO A 371 -20.17 1.30 1.06
N VAL A 372 -20.59 1.34 -0.21
CA VAL A 372 -21.95 1.68 -0.64
C VAL A 372 -22.76 0.48 -1.14
N LEU A 373 -22.15 -0.70 -1.20
CA LEU A 373 -22.78 -1.94 -1.65
C LEU A 373 -23.75 -2.51 -0.62
N ALA A 374 -24.61 -3.41 -1.09
CA ALA A 374 -25.58 -4.08 -0.25
C ALA A 374 -24.92 -4.72 0.98
N SER A 375 -25.36 -4.31 2.16
CA SER A 375 -24.80 -4.73 3.44
C SER A 375 -25.86 -4.66 4.54
N PRO A 376 -25.84 -5.56 5.54
CA PRO A 376 -26.75 -5.52 6.68
C PRO A 376 -26.26 -4.57 7.79
N THR A 377 -25.10 -3.92 7.65
CA THR A 377 -24.51 -3.05 8.67
C THR A 377 -24.39 -1.61 8.21
N ASP A 378 -24.36 -0.69 9.17
CA ASP A 378 -24.28 0.74 8.88
C ASP A 378 -22.92 1.16 8.28
N HIS A 379 -21.84 0.43 8.57
CA HIS A 379 -20.51 0.73 8.03
C HIS A 379 -20.28 0.16 6.62
N GLY A 380 -21.12 -0.76 6.13
CA GLY A 380 -21.06 -1.24 4.75
C GLY A 380 -20.10 -2.40 4.50
N TYR A 381 -18.98 -2.55 5.22
CA TYR A 381 -17.96 -3.61 4.99
C TYR A 381 -18.48 -5.07 5.02
N HIS A 382 -19.67 -5.33 5.56
CA HIS A 382 -20.29 -6.66 5.48
C HIS A 382 -21.05 -6.84 4.15
N VAL A 383 -20.33 -6.94 3.03
CA VAL A 383 -20.95 -7.03 1.70
C VAL A 383 -21.80 -8.31 1.57
N THR A 384 -23.03 -8.17 1.09
CA THR A 384 -23.98 -9.27 0.81
C THR A 384 -24.33 -9.43 -0.67
N ASP A 385 -24.05 -8.42 -1.48
CA ASP A 385 -24.18 -8.46 -2.94
C ASP A 385 -23.18 -7.47 -3.55
N TYR A 386 -22.30 -7.94 -4.43
CA TYR A 386 -21.30 -7.09 -5.09
C TYR A 386 -21.88 -6.24 -6.23
N TYR A 387 -23.08 -6.58 -6.74
CA TYR A 387 -23.62 -6.01 -7.97
C TYR A 387 -24.78 -5.05 -7.73
N ASP A 388 -25.13 -4.79 -6.47
CA ASP A 388 -26.21 -3.87 -6.11
C ASP A 388 -25.78 -2.91 -4.98
N THR A 389 -26.30 -1.69 -5.04
CA THR A 389 -26.07 -0.69 -4.01
C THR A 389 -26.96 -0.98 -2.78
N ALA A 390 -26.55 -0.49 -1.61
CA ALA A 390 -27.35 -0.62 -0.41
C ALA A 390 -28.72 0.06 -0.57
N ALA A 391 -29.80 -0.70 -0.33
CA ALA A 391 -31.16 -0.24 -0.60
C ALA A 391 -31.57 1.00 0.21
N ASP A 392 -30.93 1.23 1.36
CA ASP A 392 -31.12 2.42 2.18
C ASP A 392 -30.49 3.68 1.58
N LEU A 393 -29.41 3.53 0.80
CA LEU A 393 -28.71 4.63 0.14
C LEU A 393 -29.37 5.05 -1.17
N GLY A 394 -30.02 4.12 -1.87
CA GLY A 394 -30.70 4.39 -3.14
C GLY A 394 -30.46 3.30 -4.17
N SER A 395 -30.90 3.55 -5.40
CA SER A 395 -30.64 2.66 -6.52
C SER A 395 -29.30 2.98 -7.18
N ARG A 396 -28.81 2.05 -8.00
CA ARG A 396 -27.62 2.27 -8.82
C ARG A 396 -27.73 3.48 -9.76
N GLU A 397 -28.91 3.79 -10.28
CA GLU A 397 -29.11 5.01 -11.08
C GLU A 397 -28.97 6.28 -10.24
N ALA A 398 -29.35 6.25 -8.97
CA ALA A 398 -29.12 7.37 -8.06
C ALA A 398 -27.62 7.50 -7.72
N PHE A 399 -26.89 6.39 -7.63
CA PHE A 399 -25.43 6.42 -7.50
C PHE A 399 -24.76 7.01 -8.75
N ALA A 400 -25.14 6.55 -9.95
CA ALA A 400 -24.65 7.12 -11.20
C ALA A 400 -24.95 8.63 -11.32
N SER A 401 -26.14 9.07 -10.90
CA SER A 401 -26.48 10.50 -10.82
C SER A 401 -25.55 11.30 -9.90
N LEU A 402 -25.19 10.73 -8.75
CA LEU A 402 -24.20 11.33 -7.85
C LEU A 402 -22.82 11.44 -8.52
N VAL A 403 -22.37 10.37 -9.18
CA VAL A 403 -21.09 10.37 -9.90
C VAL A 403 -21.09 11.44 -11.01
N ASP A 404 -22.13 11.49 -11.84
CA ASP A 404 -22.28 12.51 -12.89
C ASP A 404 -22.22 13.93 -12.31
N ALA A 405 -22.89 14.17 -11.17
CA ALA A 405 -22.86 15.48 -10.51
C ALA A 405 -21.47 15.83 -9.96
N CYS A 406 -20.73 14.87 -9.42
CA CYS A 406 -19.34 15.04 -9.02
C CYS A 406 -18.46 15.40 -10.23
N HIS A 407 -18.58 14.67 -11.34
CA HIS A 407 -17.84 14.94 -12.57
C HIS A 407 -18.14 16.31 -13.16
N ASP A 408 -19.41 16.75 -13.14
CA ASP A 408 -19.82 18.10 -13.56
C ASP A 408 -19.16 19.21 -12.72
N ALA A 409 -18.79 18.90 -11.47
CA ALA A 409 -18.04 19.79 -10.57
C ALA A 409 -16.52 19.59 -10.63
N GLY A 410 -16.01 18.69 -11.47
CA GLY A 410 -14.58 18.36 -11.55
C GLY A 410 -14.08 17.48 -10.41
N ILE A 411 -14.98 16.82 -9.67
CA ILE A 411 -14.66 15.95 -8.54
C ILE A 411 -14.71 14.49 -8.98
N ARG A 412 -13.64 13.74 -8.73
CA ARG A 412 -13.54 12.30 -8.98
C ARG A 412 -14.21 11.50 -7.88
N VAL A 413 -14.68 10.29 -8.17
CA VAL A 413 -15.32 9.40 -7.18
C VAL A 413 -14.46 8.16 -6.96
N ILE A 414 -14.08 7.94 -5.70
CA ILE A 414 -13.33 6.76 -5.25
C ILE A 414 -14.28 5.84 -4.48
N PHE A 415 -14.29 4.57 -4.87
CA PHE A 415 -15.15 3.52 -4.33
C PHE A 415 -14.37 2.61 -3.39
N ASP A 416 -14.94 2.29 -2.23
CA ASP A 416 -14.33 1.32 -1.30
C ASP A 416 -14.57 -0.13 -1.75
N LEU A 417 -13.50 -0.79 -2.20
CA LEU A 417 -13.51 -2.13 -2.77
C LEU A 417 -13.22 -3.18 -1.68
N VAL A 418 -14.29 -3.81 -1.19
CA VAL A 418 -14.24 -4.81 -0.10
C VAL A 418 -14.23 -6.23 -0.67
N ILE A 419 -13.05 -6.69 -1.10
CA ILE A 419 -12.89 -8.01 -1.75
C ILE A 419 -11.98 -8.97 -0.99
N ASN A 420 -11.47 -8.59 0.17
CA ASN A 420 -10.78 -9.52 1.06
C ASN A 420 -11.75 -10.54 1.70
N HIS A 421 -12.95 -10.07 2.04
CA HIS A 421 -13.96 -10.84 2.75
C HIS A 421 -15.37 -10.46 2.27
N THR A 422 -16.37 -11.24 2.69
CA THR A 422 -17.79 -10.88 2.54
C THR A 422 -18.50 -10.95 3.89
N SER A 423 -19.74 -10.50 4.00
CA SER A 423 -20.59 -10.84 5.15
C SER A 423 -20.79 -12.37 5.26
N ARG A 424 -20.85 -12.89 6.48
CA ARG A 424 -21.39 -14.24 6.73
C ARG A 424 -22.86 -14.42 6.27
N ASP A 425 -23.58 -13.33 6.06
CA ASP A 425 -24.93 -13.34 5.51
C ASP A 425 -24.95 -13.31 3.98
N HIS A 426 -23.76 -13.25 3.34
CA HIS A 426 -23.62 -13.32 1.89
C HIS A 426 -24.09 -14.70 1.37
N PRO A 427 -24.87 -14.78 0.28
CA PRO A 427 -25.36 -16.06 -0.26
C PRO A 427 -24.24 -17.07 -0.53
N ALA A 428 -23.09 -16.63 -1.05
CA ALA A 428 -21.94 -17.50 -1.29
C ALA A 428 -21.43 -18.15 0.01
N PHE A 429 -21.31 -17.40 1.11
CA PHE A 429 -20.88 -17.97 2.39
C PHE A 429 -21.91 -18.96 2.94
N GLN A 430 -23.20 -18.61 2.89
CA GLN A 430 -24.26 -19.51 3.36
C GLN A 430 -24.27 -20.84 2.59
N LEU A 431 -24.03 -20.80 1.28
CA LEU A 431 -23.96 -21.98 0.42
C LEU A 431 -22.66 -22.77 0.64
N HIS A 432 -21.53 -22.07 0.86
CA HIS A 432 -20.26 -22.66 1.27
C HIS A 432 -20.40 -23.41 2.60
N SER A 433 -20.89 -22.75 3.66
CA SER A 433 -21.11 -23.37 4.97
C SER A 433 -22.15 -24.49 4.94
N ALA A 434 -23.09 -24.47 4.00
CA ALA A 434 -24.04 -25.56 3.79
C ALA A 434 -23.46 -26.76 3.01
N GLY A 435 -22.20 -26.69 2.56
CA GLY A 435 -21.52 -27.75 1.81
C GLY A 435 -22.05 -27.92 0.39
N VAL A 436 -22.51 -26.85 -0.25
CA VAL A 436 -22.91 -26.90 -1.67
C VAL A 436 -21.66 -26.95 -2.54
N ASP A 437 -21.49 -28.01 -3.34
CA ASP A 437 -20.28 -28.28 -4.14
C ASP A 437 -19.77 -27.06 -4.93
N ALA A 438 -20.67 -26.30 -5.58
CA ALA A 438 -20.31 -25.13 -6.38
C ALA A 438 -19.67 -23.98 -5.55
N TYR A 439 -19.88 -23.97 -4.23
CA TYR A 439 -19.36 -22.97 -3.31
C TYR A 439 -18.27 -23.53 -2.38
N ALA A 440 -17.89 -24.79 -2.56
CA ALA A 440 -16.99 -25.49 -1.64
C ALA A 440 -15.67 -24.74 -1.45
N ASP A 441 -15.15 -24.06 -2.47
CA ASP A 441 -13.85 -23.38 -2.41
C ASP A 441 -13.97 -21.86 -2.34
N HIS A 442 -15.12 -21.29 -1.96
CA HIS A 442 -15.28 -19.82 -1.96
C HIS A 442 -14.56 -19.11 -0.80
N TYR A 443 -14.39 -19.79 0.33
CA TYR A 443 -13.81 -19.21 1.54
C TYR A 443 -12.70 -20.10 2.06
N ARG A 444 -11.72 -19.45 2.69
CA ARG A 444 -10.62 -20.15 3.34
C ARG A 444 -11.12 -20.95 4.53
N ARG A 445 -10.43 -22.04 4.80
CA ARG A 445 -10.72 -22.90 5.94
C ARG A 445 -9.51 -22.99 6.87
N THR A 446 -9.77 -23.35 8.11
CA THR A 446 -8.78 -23.51 9.16
C THR A 446 -9.21 -24.64 10.11
N ASP A 447 -8.28 -25.10 10.92
CA ASP A 447 -8.58 -26.06 11.98
C ASP A 447 -9.47 -25.41 13.04
N ALA A 448 -10.44 -26.16 13.56
CA ALA A 448 -11.31 -25.68 14.64
C ALA A 448 -10.53 -25.28 15.91
N ALA A 449 -9.32 -25.84 16.10
CA ALA A 449 -8.41 -25.47 17.19
C ALA A 449 -7.77 -24.08 17.01
N SER A 450 -7.81 -23.54 15.79
CA SER A 450 -7.33 -22.21 15.40
C SER A 450 -8.47 -21.19 15.29
N ASP A 451 -9.73 -21.63 15.38
CA ASP A 451 -10.87 -20.72 15.47
C ASP A 451 -10.91 -20.03 16.84
N VAL A 452 -10.78 -18.71 16.82
CA VAL A 452 -10.85 -17.83 17.99
C VAL A 452 -12.14 -17.01 18.06
N THR A 453 -13.05 -17.18 17.11
CA THR A 453 -14.30 -16.38 17.02
C THR A 453 -15.32 -16.74 18.10
N GLY A 454 -15.14 -17.88 18.77
CA GLY A 454 -16.07 -18.40 19.78
C GLY A 454 -17.40 -18.89 19.21
N ILE A 455 -17.48 -19.11 17.89
CA ILE A 455 -18.67 -19.62 17.21
C ILE A 455 -18.74 -21.14 17.42
N ASP A 456 -19.88 -21.63 17.90
CA ASP A 456 -20.17 -23.06 17.98
C ASP A 456 -20.62 -23.58 16.61
N TRP A 457 -19.64 -23.96 15.79
CA TRP A 457 -19.90 -24.55 14.47
C TRP A 457 -20.47 -25.96 14.63
N ALA A 458 -21.68 -26.17 14.12
CA ALA A 458 -22.37 -27.45 14.23
C ALA A 458 -21.67 -28.55 13.43
N GLU A 459 -21.03 -29.51 14.14
CA GLU A 459 -20.44 -30.75 13.59
C GLU A 459 -19.69 -30.55 12.25
N LEU A 460 -18.80 -29.56 12.16
CA LEU A 460 -17.88 -29.43 11.04
C LEU A 460 -16.82 -30.54 11.06
N GLY A 461 -16.33 -30.91 9.87
CA GLY A 461 -15.13 -31.72 9.75
C GLY A 461 -13.93 -30.99 10.34
N GLU A 462 -12.90 -31.75 10.66
CA GLU A 462 -11.62 -31.17 11.08
C GLU A 462 -10.98 -30.46 9.88
N GLY A 463 -10.51 -29.23 10.08
CA GLY A 463 -10.04 -28.35 9.00
C GLY A 463 -11.13 -27.65 8.19
N ASP A 464 -12.42 -27.77 8.56
CA ASP A 464 -13.54 -27.14 7.82
C ASP A 464 -14.03 -25.82 8.41
N ALA A 465 -13.45 -25.36 9.52
CA ALA A 465 -13.87 -24.10 10.14
C ALA A 465 -13.50 -22.92 9.21
N PRO A 466 -14.37 -21.93 9.00
CA PRO A 466 -14.02 -20.77 8.19
C PRO A 466 -12.86 -19.99 8.80
N ASP A 467 -11.98 -19.47 7.96
CA ASP A 467 -10.86 -18.64 8.38
C ASP A 467 -11.23 -17.15 8.47
N TYR A 468 -10.64 -16.47 9.44
CA TYR A 468 -10.90 -15.07 9.75
C TYR A 468 -9.60 -14.35 10.11
N TYR A 469 -9.48 -13.09 9.70
CA TYR A 469 -8.49 -12.19 10.31
C TYR A 469 -8.94 -11.78 11.71
N PHE A 470 -7.97 -11.62 12.60
CA PHE A 470 -8.23 -11.32 14.02
C PHE A 470 -9.26 -12.29 14.62
N GLU A 471 -10.35 -11.75 15.19
CA GLU A 471 -11.49 -12.49 15.74
C GLU A 471 -12.80 -12.14 15.01
N TRP A 472 -12.71 -11.66 13.75
CA TRP A 472 -13.82 -11.09 13.00
C TRP A 472 -14.82 -12.12 12.44
N GLY A 473 -15.46 -12.90 13.31
CA GLY A 473 -16.38 -14.01 12.96
C GLY A 473 -17.66 -13.66 12.18
N ARG A 474 -17.77 -12.45 11.63
CA ARG A 474 -18.85 -12.02 10.73
C ARG A 474 -18.40 -11.78 9.31
N ILE A 475 -17.09 -11.77 9.05
CA ILE A 475 -16.51 -11.47 7.75
C ILE A 475 -15.47 -12.52 7.36
N PRO A 476 -15.92 -13.70 6.88
CA PRO A 476 -15.02 -14.79 6.49
C PRO A 476 -14.13 -14.42 5.30
N ASN A 477 -12.88 -14.87 5.35
CA ASN A 477 -11.86 -14.58 4.35
C ASN A 477 -12.12 -15.34 3.04
N LEU A 478 -12.05 -14.64 1.91
CA LEU A 478 -12.24 -15.22 0.58
C LEU A 478 -11.02 -16.07 0.18
N ASN A 479 -11.27 -17.14 -0.59
CA ASN A 479 -10.23 -18.05 -1.02
C ASN A 479 -9.70 -17.71 -2.42
N TYR A 480 -8.55 -17.03 -2.48
CA TYR A 480 -7.90 -16.65 -3.73
C TYR A 480 -7.18 -17.79 -4.45
N ASP A 481 -7.13 -19.00 -3.88
CA ASP A 481 -6.62 -20.20 -4.54
C ASP A 481 -7.67 -20.82 -5.50
N SER A 482 -8.93 -20.36 -5.43
CA SER A 482 -10.02 -20.77 -6.29
C SER A 482 -10.15 -19.89 -7.54
N PRO A 483 -9.98 -20.43 -8.76
CA PRO A 483 -10.24 -19.69 -9.99
C PRO A 483 -11.65 -19.09 -10.07
N ALA A 484 -12.65 -19.78 -9.50
CA ALA A 484 -14.03 -19.28 -9.46
C ALA A 484 -14.17 -18.01 -8.61
N VAL A 485 -13.47 -17.93 -7.48
CA VAL A 485 -13.47 -16.72 -6.64
C VAL A 485 -12.73 -15.60 -7.34
N ARG A 486 -11.58 -15.88 -7.93
CA ARG A 486 -10.79 -14.88 -8.67
C ARG A 486 -11.59 -14.28 -9.83
N GLU A 487 -12.24 -15.11 -10.65
CA GLU A 487 -13.11 -14.63 -11.74
C GLU A 487 -14.26 -13.79 -11.20
N TRP A 488 -14.97 -14.28 -10.19
CA TRP A 488 -16.09 -13.58 -9.57
C TRP A 488 -15.72 -12.18 -9.06
N LEU A 489 -14.57 -12.04 -8.39
CA LEU A 489 -14.11 -10.76 -7.86
C LEU A 489 -13.60 -9.83 -8.97
N LEU A 490 -12.94 -10.34 -10.02
CA LEU A 490 -12.57 -9.54 -11.19
C LEU A 490 -13.80 -9.03 -11.95
N ASP A 491 -14.88 -9.82 -12.03
CA ASP A 491 -16.15 -9.38 -12.58
C ASP A 491 -16.80 -8.27 -11.73
N ALA A 492 -16.67 -8.35 -10.40
CA ALA A 492 -17.11 -7.28 -9.51
C ALA A 492 -16.29 -6.00 -9.71
N VAL A 493 -14.97 -6.11 -9.92
CA VAL A 493 -14.09 -4.98 -10.25
C VAL A 493 -14.53 -4.32 -11.55
N ASP A 494 -14.75 -5.08 -12.63
CA ASP A 494 -15.20 -4.55 -13.92
C ASP A 494 -16.51 -3.77 -13.82
N GLU A 495 -17.45 -4.29 -13.04
CA GLU A 495 -18.77 -3.71 -12.88
C GLU A 495 -18.69 -2.25 -12.40
N TRP A 496 -17.77 -1.97 -11.48
CA TRP A 496 -17.62 -0.67 -10.85
C TRP A 496 -16.54 0.20 -11.47
N ALA A 497 -15.49 -0.39 -12.06
CA ALA A 497 -14.45 0.35 -12.77
C ALA A 497 -15.00 1.12 -13.98
N ALA A 498 -16.12 0.66 -14.54
CA ALA A 498 -16.84 1.36 -15.62
C ALA A 498 -17.69 2.55 -15.11
N VAL A 499 -17.82 2.75 -13.80
CA VAL A 499 -18.70 3.74 -13.16
C VAL A 499 -17.92 4.79 -12.38
N VAL A 500 -16.87 4.40 -11.65
CA VAL A 500 -16.11 5.29 -10.76
C VAL A 500 -14.71 5.56 -11.30
N ASP A 501 -14.02 6.56 -10.73
CA ASP A 501 -12.67 6.97 -11.17
C ASP A 501 -11.56 6.29 -10.35
N GLY A 502 -11.89 5.56 -9.29
CA GLY A 502 -10.87 4.87 -8.51
C GLY A 502 -11.42 3.92 -7.46
N PHE A 503 -10.53 3.05 -6.96
CA PHE A 503 -10.79 2.15 -5.85
C PHE A 503 -9.86 2.45 -4.67
N ARG A 504 -10.44 2.52 -3.46
CA ARG A 504 -9.71 2.30 -2.22
C ARG A 504 -9.91 0.82 -1.85
N ALA A 505 -8.83 0.05 -1.77
CA ALA A 505 -8.89 -1.37 -1.47
C ALA A 505 -8.88 -1.60 0.05
N ASP A 506 -10.01 -2.10 0.57
CA ASP A 506 -10.14 -2.52 1.96
C ASP A 506 -9.29 -3.75 2.25
N VAL A 507 -8.54 -3.70 3.35
CA VAL A 507 -7.67 -4.79 3.82
C VAL A 507 -6.82 -5.30 2.65
N ALA A 508 -6.15 -4.39 1.94
CA ALA A 508 -5.36 -4.72 0.75
C ALA A 508 -4.27 -5.75 1.08
N TRP A 509 -3.72 -5.67 2.28
CA TRP A 509 -2.75 -6.61 2.84
C TRP A 509 -3.26 -8.04 3.02
N GLY A 510 -4.57 -8.26 3.03
CA GLY A 510 -5.19 -9.59 3.09
C GLY A 510 -5.38 -10.26 1.72
N VAL A 511 -5.14 -9.52 0.63
CA VAL A 511 -5.33 -10.01 -0.75
C VAL A 511 -3.98 -10.21 -1.42
N PRO A 512 -3.75 -11.30 -2.17
CA PRO A 512 -2.45 -11.57 -2.76
C PRO A 512 -2.01 -10.49 -3.77
N HIS A 513 -0.76 -10.03 -3.67
CA HIS A 513 -0.09 -9.12 -4.63
C HIS A 513 -0.39 -9.45 -6.10
N GLY A 514 -0.28 -10.72 -6.49
CA GLY A 514 -0.54 -11.16 -7.86
C GLY A 514 -1.97 -10.89 -8.34
N PHE A 515 -2.96 -10.89 -7.44
CA PHE A 515 -4.34 -10.53 -7.76
C PHE A 515 -4.49 -9.01 -7.93
N TRP A 516 -3.81 -8.19 -7.13
CA TRP A 516 -3.80 -6.74 -7.33
C TRP A 516 -3.18 -6.33 -8.67
N LYS A 517 -2.12 -7.02 -9.12
CA LYS A 517 -1.58 -6.82 -10.49
C LYS A 517 -2.60 -7.17 -11.58
N GLU A 518 -3.50 -8.12 -11.33
CA GLU A 518 -4.60 -8.44 -12.25
C GLU A 518 -5.71 -7.38 -12.22
N VAL A 519 -5.97 -6.78 -11.06
CA VAL A 519 -6.87 -5.62 -10.94
C VAL A 519 -6.31 -4.43 -11.71
N ALA A 520 -5.04 -4.09 -11.50
CA ALA A 520 -4.36 -2.99 -12.19
C ALA A 520 -4.35 -3.17 -13.73
N ASP A 521 -4.09 -4.38 -14.22
CA ASP A 521 -4.13 -4.68 -15.66
C ASP A 521 -5.54 -4.59 -16.27
N ARG A 522 -6.61 -4.60 -15.45
CA ARG A 522 -8.01 -4.71 -15.91
C ARG A 522 -8.78 -3.40 -15.84
N VAL A 523 -8.47 -2.54 -14.88
CA VAL A 523 -9.10 -1.22 -14.76
C VAL A 523 -8.62 -0.28 -15.87
N PRO A 524 -9.41 0.75 -16.27
CA PRO A 524 -8.95 1.78 -17.18
C PRO A 524 -7.68 2.51 -16.67
N ASP A 525 -6.78 2.92 -17.56
CA ASP A 525 -5.53 3.63 -17.22
C ASP A 525 -5.73 4.91 -16.39
N ASP A 526 -6.91 5.54 -16.45
CA ASP A 526 -7.25 6.76 -15.69
C ASP A 526 -7.83 6.46 -14.28
N THR A 527 -7.79 5.18 -13.86
CA THR A 527 -8.36 4.71 -12.58
C THR A 527 -7.34 4.78 -11.46
N LEU A 528 -7.65 5.51 -10.39
CA LEU A 528 -6.82 5.50 -9.18
C LEU A 528 -6.98 4.18 -8.42
N LEU A 529 -5.87 3.63 -7.93
CA LEU A 529 -5.84 2.49 -7.01
C LEU A 529 -5.10 2.93 -5.76
N LEU A 530 -5.81 2.92 -4.63
CA LEU A 530 -5.32 3.30 -3.30
C LEU A 530 -5.42 2.10 -2.36
N ASP A 531 -4.33 1.67 -1.74
CA ASP A 531 -4.35 0.54 -0.81
C ASP A 531 -4.52 0.98 0.65
N GLU A 532 -5.30 0.19 1.40
CA GLU A 532 -5.18 0.10 2.85
C GLU A 532 -4.20 -1.02 3.22
N THR A 533 -2.92 -0.67 3.33
CA THR A 533 -1.87 -1.57 3.83
C THR A 533 -1.37 -1.06 5.18
N LEU A 534 -1.46 -1.90 6.22
CA LEU A 534 -1.20 -1.51 7.61
C LEU A 534 -0.21 -2.50 8.26
N PRO A 535 1.02 -2.09 8.60
CA PRO A 535 1.65 -0.83 8.23
C PRO A 535 1.88 -0.73 6.71
N HIS A 536 2.05 0.48 6.18
CA HIS A 536 2.23 0.66 4.74
C HIS A 536 3.50 -0.01 4.20
N ASP A 537 3.44 -0.54 2.98
CA ASP A 537 4.51 -1.35 2.38
C ASP A 537 4.77 -0.92 0.91
N PRO A 538 6.00 -0.50 0.54
CA PRO A 538 6.32 -0.07 -0.82
C PRO A 538 6.21 -1.15 -1.88
N PHE A 539 6.15 -2.44 -1.53
CA PHE A 539 6.00 -3.51 -2.53
C PHE A 539 4.64 -3.47 -3.23
N TYR A 540 3.62 -2.87 -2.62
CA TYR A 540 2.34 -2.58 -3.28
C TYR A 540 2.47 -1.50 -4.39
N GLY A 541 3.62 -0.83 -4.50
CA GLY A 541 3.93 0.05 -5.63
C GLY A 541 4.44 -0.68 -6.87
N GLU A 542 4.67 -2.00 -6.82
CA GLU A 542 5.24 -2.77 -7.95
C GLU A 542 4.22 -3.12 -9.06
N GLY A 543 3.51 -2.10 -9.54
CA GLY A 543 2.45 -2.22 -10.55
C GLY A 543 1.12 -2.72 -10.00
N GLU A 544 0.83 -2.45 -8.71
CA GLU A 544 -0.43 -2.81 -8.05
C GLU A 544 -1.24 -1.56 -7.69
N PHE A 545 -0.64 -0.63 -6.95
CA PHE A 545 -1.30 0.57 -6.46
C PHE A 545 -0.53 1.84 -6.82
N HIS A 546 -1.29 2.93 -6.95
CA HIS A 546 -0.74 4.25 -7.25
C HIS A 546 -0.52 5.06 -5.98
N ARG A 547 -1.39 4.88 -4.97
CA ARG A 547 -1.35 5.64 -3.73
C ARG A 547 -1.39 4.71 -2.53
N HIS A 548 -0.62 5.06 -1.50
CA HIS A 548 -0.47 4.27 -0.29
C HIS A 548 -0.91 5.06 0.93
N TYR A 549 -1.49 4.39 1.92
CA TYR A 549 -1.66 4.99 3.24
C TYR A 549 -0.30 5.39 3.81
N ASP A 550 -0.24 6.52 4.50
CA ASP A 550 0.97 6.94 5.20
C ASP A 550 0.87 6.71 6.70
N THR A 551 1.07 5.45 7.13
CA THR A 551 1.01 5.10 8.55
C THR A 551 2.13 5.77 9.35
N SER A 552 3.30 6.00 8.74
CA SER A 552 4.44 6.62 9.40
C SER A 552 4.16 8.07 9.82
N LEU A 553 3.64 8.91 8.92
CA LEU A 553 3.28 10.29 9.27
C LEU A 553 2.03 10.34 10.14
N TYR A 554 1.03 9.49 9.86
CA TYR A 554 -0.21 9.43 10.65
C TYR A 554 0.07 9.19 12.14
N GLU A 555 0.82 8.14 12.47
CA GLU A 555 1.18 7.80 13.85
C GLU A 555 1.98 8.94 14.51
N THR A 556 2.93 9.51 13.77
CA THR A 556 3.75 10.63 14.26
C THR A 556 2.90 11.86 14.54
N LEU A 557 1.97 12.23 13.67
CA LEU A 557 1.10 13.40 13.89
C LEU A 557 0.23 13.21 15.13
N ARG A 558 -0.25 12.01 15.43
CA ARG A 558 -0.97 11.74 16.69
C ARG A 558 -0.06 11.84 17.91
N ALA A 559 1.14 11.27 17.86
CA ALA A 559 2.11 11.36 18.96
C ALA A 559 2.49 12.83 19.24
N VAL A 560 2.70 13.62 18.18
CA VAL A 560 2.88 15.07 18.29
C VAL A 560 1.62 15.71 18.87
N GLY A 561 0.43 15.40 18.37
CA GLY A 561 -0.84 15.91 18.91
C GLY A 561 -1.02 15.66 20.42
N ALA A 562 -0.66 14.47 20.88
CA ALA A 562 -0.71 14.07 22.29
C ALA A 562 0.38 14.74 23.15
N GLY A 563 1.45 15.24 22.52
CA GLY A 563 2.62 15.78 23.21
C GLY A 563 3.60 14.70 23.67
N ASP A 564 3.48 13.49 23.13
CA ASP A 564 4.40 12.38 23.38
C ASP A 564 5.69 12.51 22.56
N GLU A 565 5.60 13.19 21.40
CA GLU A 565 6.74 13.52 20.55
C GLU A 565 6.80 15.04 20.23
N PRO A 566 8.00 15.60 20.00
CA PRO A 566 8.17 16.98 19.55
C PRO A 566 7.78 17.15 18.07
N ALA A 567 7.44 18.36 17.66
CA ALA A 567 6.94 18.65 16.32
C ALA A 567 7.96 18.34 15.19
N ASP A 568 9.26 18.37 15.49
CA ASP A 568 10.32 18.00 14.53
C ASP A 568 10.36 16.49 14.24
N ALA A 569 9.64 15.65 14.99
CA ALA A 569 9.45 14.23 14.67
C ALA A 569 8.83 14.00 13.27
N VAL A 570 8.19 15.02 12.68
CA VAL A 570 7.73 14.99 11.27
C VAL A 570 8.88 14.69 10.30
N GLU A 571 10.12 15.13 10.58
CA GLU A 571 11.31 14.78 9.80
C GLU A 571 11.59 13.28 9.86
N ALA A 572 11.56 12.71 11.07
CA ALA A 572 11.77 11.27 11.27
C ALA A 572 10.69 10.43 10.58
N ALA A 573 9.44 10.90 10.52
CA ALA A 573 8.36 10.23 9.81
C ALA A 573 8.62 10.13 8.30
N LEU A 574 9.13 11.20 7.67
CA LEU A 574 9.52 11.17 6.26
C LEU A 574 10.74 10.28 6.02
N ALA A 575 11.75 10.38 6.89
CA ALA A 575 12.90 9.49 6.85
C ALA A 575 12.51 8.02 7.02
N ARG A 576 11.49 7.72 7.83
CA ARG A 576 10.94 6.36 8.01
C ARG A 576 10.26 5.83 6.75
N GLY A 577 9.45 6.63 6.07
CA GLY A 577 8.88 6.25 4.77
C GLY A 577 9.97 5.91 3.74
N GLU A 578 11.00 6.75 3.68
CA GLU A 578 12.19 6.50 2.86
C GLU A 578 12.97 5.24 3.28
N TRP A 579 13.11 4.99 4.58
CA TRP A 579 13.77 3.82 5.14
C TRP A 579 13.03 2.52 4.82
N LEU A 580 11.69 2.57 4.81
CA LEU A 580 10.85 1.45 4.40
C LEU A 580 11.04 1.08 2.93
N GLY A 581 11.44 2.04 2.10
CA GLY A 581 11.74 1.83 0.67
C GLY A 581 10.84 2.61 -0.28
N PHE A 582 10.03 3.57 0.20
CA PHE A 582 9.28 4.45 -0.69
C PHE A 582 10.23 5.42 -1.41
N GLY A 583 10.26 5.34 -2.74
CA GLY A 583 11.08 6.19 -3.63
C GLY A 583 10.54 7.60 -3.85
N ASP A 584 9.22 7.73 -3.86
CA ASP A 584 8.54 9.00 -4.11
C ASP A 584 7.54 9.30 -2.98
N PRO A 585 7.75 10.35 -2.17
CA PRO A 585 6.82 10.76 -1.13
C PRO A 585 5.47 11.25 -1.67
N ALA A 586 5.35 11.55 -2.97
CA ALA A 586 4.08 11.92 -3.61
C ALA A 586 3.14 10.74 -3.83
N SER A 587 3.64 9.50 -3.76
CA SER A 587 2.84 8.26 -3.75
C SER A 587 1.98 8.10 -2.48
N GLN A 588 2.19 8.91 -1.45
CA GLN A 588 1.53 8.75 -0.16
C GLN A 588 0.22 9.56 -0.07
N MET A 589 -0.83 8.97 0.50
CA MET A 589 -1.99 9.69 1.01
C MET A 589 -1.70 10.18 2.43
N ARG A 590 -1.69 11.51 2.62
CA ARG A 590 -1.37 12.15 3.90
C ARG A 590 -2.67 12.45 4.64
N TYR A 591 -2.86 11.84 5.81
CA TYR A 591 -4.09 11.99 6.59
C TYR A 591 -3.81 12.20 8.09
N VAL A 592 -4.79 12.80 8.77
CA VAL A 592 -4.76 13.07 10.22
C VAL A 592 -5.68 12.10 10.97
N GLU A 593 -6.80 11.76 10.36
CA GLU A 593 -7.82 10.82 10.83
C GLU A 593 -8.56 10.26 9.61
N ASN A 594 -9.21 9.12 9.77
CA ASN A 594 -10.13 8.52 8.79
C ASN A 594 -11.32 7.88 9.53
N HIS A 595 -12.15 7.11 8.84
CA HIS A 595 -13.32 6.48 9.47
C HIS A 595 -13.01 5.37 10.49
N ASP A 596 -11.82 4.78 10.52
CA ASP A 596 -11.40 3.77 11.48
C ASP A 596 -10.82 4.35 12.77
N GLU A 597 -10.51 5.63 12.78
CA GLU A 597 -9.79 6.30 13.86
C GLU A 597 -10.67 7.20 14.72
N ASP A 598 -10.27 7.38 15.98
CA ASP A 598 -10.86 8.40 16.84
C ASP A 598 -10.57 9.81 16.32
N ARG A 599 -11.53 10.73 16.55
CA ARG A 599 -11.45 12.11 16.05
C ARG A 599 -10.29 12.85 16.70
N TYR A 600 -9.32 13.26 15.90
CA TYR A 600 -8.13 14.01 16.31
C TYR A 600 -8.50 15.26 17.10
N LEU A 601 -9.56 15.97 16.69
CA LEU A 601 -10.06 17.14 17.43
C LEU A 601 -10.45 16.80 18.88
N ALA A 602 -11.09 15.65 19.09
CA ALA A 602 -11.57 15.24 20.41
C ALA A 602 -10.41 14.86 21.33
N GLU A 603 -9.34 14.30 20.77
CA GLU A 603 -8.19 13.82 21.54
C GLU A 603 -7.14 14.91 21.80
N HIS A 604 -6.84 15.73 20.79
CA HIS A 604 -5.67 16.60 20.79
C HIS A 604 -6.03 18.09 20.69
N GLY A 605 -7.30 18.43 20.45
CA GLY A 605 -7.77 19.81 20.41
C GLY A 605 -7.59 20.49 19.04
N ARG A 606 -8.13 21.71 18.95
CA ARG A 606 -8.34 22.42 17.69
C ARG A 606 -7.05 22.89 17.06
N GLU A 607 -6.15 23.45 17.86
CA GLU A 607 -4.90 24.05 17.40
C GLU A 607 -3.96 22.98 16.87
N ALA A 608 -3.85 21.84 17.56
CA ALA A 608 -3.13 20.66 17.07
C ALA A 608 -3.74 20.11 15.77
N LEU A 609 -5.08 20.06 15.64
CA LEU A 609 -5.72 19.63 14.38
C LEU A 609 -5.36 20.57 13.22
N ARG A 610 -5.39 21.89 13.45
CA ARG A 610 -5.02 22.87 12.42
C ARG A 610 -3.57 22.71 11.99
N ALA A 611 -2.67 22.44 12.93
CA ALA A 611 -1.26 22.19 12.66
C ALA A 611 -1.05 20.89 11.87
N ALA A 612 -1.67 19.78 12.30
CA ALA A 612 -1.59 18.49 11.61
C ALA A 612 -2.15 18.57 10.18
N ALA A 613 -3.31 19.21 9.99
CA ALA A 613 -3.89 19.44 8.68
C ALA A 613 -3.01 20.37 7.81
N ALA A 614 -2.33 21.36 8.41
CA ALA A 614 -1.37 22.16 7.66
C ALA A 614 -0.22 21.28 7.14
N VAL A 615 0.36 20.42 7.99
CA VAL A 615 1.43 19.49 7.59
C VAL A 615 0.99 18.62 6.41
N THR A 616 -0.19 18.00 6.44
CA THR A 616 -0.64 17.14 5.34
C THR A 616 -0.83 17.92 4.03
N PHE A 617 -1.28 19.17 4.09
CA PHE A 617 -1.48 20.04 2.92
C PHE A 617 -0.21 20.71 2.41
N THR A 618 0.86 20.75 3.19
CA THR A 618 2.13 21.39 2.82
C THR A 618 3.30 20.42 2.71
N LEU A 619 3.06 19.11 2.76
CA LEU A 619 4.00 18.05 2.35
C LEU A 619 3.62 17.45 0.97
N PRO A 620 4.53 16.74 0.29
CA PRO A 620 4.22 15.95 -0.90
C PRO A 620 3.20 14.84 -0.61
N GLY A 621 2.41 14.46 -1.62
CA GLY A 621 1.39 13.42 -1.51
C GLY A 621 -0.03 13.93 -1.71
N ALA A 622 -1.02 13.07 -1.51
CA ALA A 622 -2.44 13.40 -1.59
C ALA A 622 -2.99 13.71 -0.19
N PRO A 623 -3.25 14.98 0.17
CA PRO A 623 -3.86 15.28 1.47
C PRO A 623 -5.31 14.79 1.52
N MET A 624 -5.70 14.22 2.66
CA MET A 624 -7.07 13.78 2.90
C MET A 624 -7.75 14.60 3.99
N ILE A 625 -9.02 14.95 3.77
CA ILE A 625 -9.94 15.48 4.77
C ILE A 625 -11.00 14.41 5.05
N TYR A 626 -11.08 13.92 6.29
CA TYR A 626 -12.19 13.08 6.70
C TYR A 626 -13.42 13.96 7.01
N ALA A 627 -14.58 13.62 6.44
CA ALA A 627 -15.78 14.43 6.53
C ALA A 627 -16.14 14.77 7.98
N GLY A 628 -16.27 16.07 8.25
CA GLY A 628 -16.55 16.61 9.57
C GLY A 628 -15.32 17.14 10.30
N GLN A 629 -14.11 16.76 9.88
CA GLN A 629 -12.86 17.33 10.39
C GLN A 629 -12.87 18.86 10.23
N GLU A 630 -13.26 19.35 9.05
CA GLU A 630 -13.39 20.76 8.72
C GLU A 630 -14.60 21.45 9.36
N ARG A 631 -15.55 20.67 9.90
CA ARG A 631 -16.74 21.15 10.62
C ARG A 631 -16.60 21.09 12.13
N GLY A 632 -15.50 20.55 12.65
CA GLY A 632 -15.27 20.37 14.08
C GLY A 632 -16.08 19.22 14.68
N ASN A 633 -16.11 18.08 14.01
CA ASN A 633 -16.70 16.84 14.53
C ASN A 633 -15.77 16.18 15.56
N GLU A 634 -16.33 15.77 16.70
CA GLU A 634 -15.60 15.10 17.80
C GLU A 634 -16.08 13.65 18.02
N THR A 635 -17.10 13.21 17.28
CA THR A 635 -17.71 11.89 17.47
C THR A 635 -17.23 10.90 16.40
N TYR A 636 -16.76 9.74 16.85
CA TYR A 636 -16.41 8.59 16.01
C TYR A 636 -17.58 8.19 15.11
N ARG A 637 -17.37 8.21 13.79
CA ARG A 637 -18.38 7.94 12.74
C ARG A 637 -19.72 8.69 12.93
N GLY A 638 -19.70 9.80 13.67
CA GLY A 638 -20.90 10.57 14.03
C GLY A 638 -21.42 11.44 12.87
N PRO A 639 -22.65 11.96 12.99
CA PRO A 639 -23.27 12.78 11.95
C PRO A 639 -22.50 14.07 11.70
N ILE A 640 -22.41 14.49 10.44
CA ILE A 640 -21.79 15.78 10.08
C ILE A 640 -22.55 16.95 10.70
N ARG A 641 -21.82 17.92 11.25
CA ARG A 641 -22.34 19.15 11.85
C ARG A 641 -22.69 20.21 10.81
N TRP A 642 -23.71 19.96 9.99
CA TRP A 642 -24.10 20.88 8.92
C TRP A 642 -24.71 22.20 9.40
N HIS A 643 -25.51 22.17 10.47
CA HIS A 643 -26.27 23.35 10.92
C HIS A 643 -25.55 24.16 12.02
N ASP A 644 -24.60 23.56 12.73
CA ASP A 644 -23.90 24.14 13.88
C ASP A 644 -22.37 23.96 13.83
N GLY A 645 -21.82 23.51 12.70
CA GLY A 645 -20.39 23.28 12.51
C GLY A 645 -19.53 24.54 12.48
N ASP A 646 -18.23 24.33 12.58
CA ASP A 646 -17.23 25.38 12.71
C ASP A 646 -16.81 26.00 11.37
N ASN A 647 -17.48 27.08 10.99
CA ASN A 647 -17.18 27.76 9.73
C ASN A 647 -15.76 28.35 9.66
N ALA A 648 -15.10 28.64 10.79
CA ALA A 648 -13.72 29.13 10.77
C ALA A 648 -12.73 27.99 10.48
N LEU A 649 -13.00 26.79 10.98
CA LEU A 649 -12.24 25.59 10.63
C LEU A 649 -12.49 25.15 9.19
N THR A 650 -13.72 25.31 8.69
CA THR A 650 -14.04 25.06 7.26
C THR A 650 -13.26 26.02 6.37
N GLU A 651 -13.25 27.31 6.71
CA GLU A 651 -12.45 28.31 5.98
C GLU A 651 -10.96 28.02 6.04
N PHE A 652 -10.45 27.51 7.18
CA PHE A 652 -9.05 27.13 7.31
C PHE A 652 -8.66 26.02 6.32
N HIS A 653 -9.45 24.94 6.23
CA HIS A 653 -9.20 23.85 5.26
C HIS A 653 -9.32 24.32 3.81
N ARG A 654 -10.35 25.13 3.51
CA ARG A 654 -10.53 25.73 2.17
C ARG A 654 -9.32 26.56 1.76
N ARG A 655 -8.73 27.32 2.68
CA ARG A 655 -7.52 28.11 2.43
C ARG A 655 -6.28 27.23 2.22
N LEU A 656 -6.17 26.09 2.91
CA LEU A 656 -5.09 25.13 2.68
C LEU A 656 -5.18 24.52 1.28
N ALA A 657 -6.37 24.06 0.88
CA ALA A 657 -6.62 23.54 -0.46
C ALA A 657 -6.30 24.61 -1.54
N ALA A 658 -6.80 25.83 -1.37
CA ALA A 658 -6.54 26.94 -2.29
C ALA A 658 -5.05 27.33 -2.35
N LEU A 659 -4.33 27.30 -1.22
CA LEU A 659 -2.89 27.56 -1.21
C LEU A 659 -2.12 26.47 -1.96
N ARG A 660 -2.47 25.20 -1.74
CA ARG A 660 -1.85 24.06 -2.42
C ARG A 660 -2.07 24.10 -3.94
N GLU A 661 -3.25 24.54 -4.37
CA GLU A 661 -3.55 24.80 -5.79
C GLU A 661 -2.72 25.96 -6.36
N ALA A 662 -2.59 27.05 -5.61
CA ALA A 662 -1.88 28.24 -6.06
C ALA A 662 -0.34 28.06 -6.10
N GLU A 663 0.20 27.14 -5.29
CA GLU A 663 1.64 26.95 -5.10
C GLU A 663 2.03 25.49 -5.41
N PRO A 664 2.26 25.12 -6.70
CA PRO A 664 2.58 23.76 -7.12
C PRO A 664 3.76 23.11 -6.39
N VAL A 665 4.73 23.90 -5.90
CA VAL A 665 5.86 23.41 -5.09
C VAL A 665 5.40 22.71 -3.80
N LEU A 666 4.17 22.97 -3.33
CA LEU A 666 3.57 22.24 -2.20
C LEU A 666 3.08 20.85 -2.61
N ARG A 667 2.81 20.61 -3.89
CA ARG A 667 2.40 19.31 -4.45
C ARG A 667 3.58 18.41 -4.76
N ASP A 668 4.48 18.91 -5.60
CA ASP A 668 5.54 18.13 -6.25
C ASP A 668 6.96 18.51 -5.79
N GLY A 669 7.11 19.57 -4.98
CA GLY A 669 8.42 20.04 -4.54
C GLY A 669 9.06 19.12 -3.49
N GLY A 670 10.39 19.09 -3.47
CA GLY A 670 11.16 18.41 -2.43
C GLY A 670 10.92 19.01 -1.05
N VAL A 671 11.29 18.27 0.00
CA VAL A 671 11.21 18.71 1.40
C VAL A 671 12.62 18.69 1.99
N SER A 672 13.00 19.74 2.72
CA SER A 672 14.27 19.77 3.46
C SER A 672 14.08 20.43 4.82
N PHE A 673 14.62 19.81 5.87
CA PHE A 673 14.65 20.36 7.23
C PHE A 673 15.96 21.11 7.51
N ASP A 674 16.91 21.07 6.57
CA ASP A 674 18.16 21.81 6.63
C ASP A 674 18.01 23.27 6.15
N GLY A 675 19.11 24.02 6.14
CA GLY A 675 19.16 25.31 5.44
C GLY A 675 18.37 26.41 6.14
N ARG A 676 17.30 26.92 5.49
CA ARG A 676 16.49 28.00 6.10
C ARG A 676 15.66 27.46 7.25
N ALA A 677 15.20 26.20 7.15
CA ALA A 677 14.41 25.53 8.16
C ALA A 677 15.16 25.35 9.49
N ASP A 678 16.36 24.75 9.47
CA ASP A 678 17.25 24.61 10.65
C ASP A 678 17.62 25.97 11.29
N ALA A 679 17.65 27.04 10.49
CA ALA A 679 17.93 28.38 10.99
C ALA A 679 16.72 29.06 11.67
N VAL A 680 15.51 28.49 11.57
CA VAL A 680 14.33 29.03 12.24
C VAL A 680 14.46 28.84 13.75
N ARG A 681 14.25 29.93 14.51
CA ARG A 681 14.32 29.88 15.97
C ARG A 681 13.06 30.42 16.61
N VAL A 682 12.47 29.66 17.53
CA VAL A 682 11.36 30.15 18.35
C VAL A 682 11.88 31.19 19.35
N VAL A 683 11.39 32.43 19.22
CA VAL A 683 11.74 33.57 20.09
C VAL A 683 10.75 33.68 21.25
N GLU A 684 9.47 33.43 20.96
CA GLU A 684 8.39 33.36 21.95
C GLU A 684 7.49 32.18 21.60
N GLY A 685 7.08 31.39 22.60
CA GLY A 685 6.30 30.16 22.40
C GLY A 685 7.07 28.91 22.83
N ASP A 686 6.53 27.75 22.47
CA ASP A 686 7.11 26.45 22.79
C ASP A 686 7.89 25.91 21.58
N ALA A 687 9.20 25.73 21.73
CA ALA A 687 10.06 25.28 20.65
C ALA A 687 9.83 23.82 20.28
N GLU A 688 9.45 22.96 21.23
CA GLU A 688 9.18 21.54 20.97
C GLU A 688 7.87 21.34 20.20
N ARG A 689 7.08 22.41 20.03
CA ARG A 689 5.79 22.40 19.31
C ARG A 689 5.87 23.06 17.94
N VAL A 690 7.04 23.51 17.50
CA VAL A 690 7.23 24.18 16.22
C VAL A 690 8.16 23.36 15.33
N VAL A 691 7.74 23.13 14.09
CA VAL A 691 8.56 22.53 13.04
C VAL A 691 8.63 23.45 11.84
N ALA A 692 9.78 23.48 11.18
CA ALA A 692 9.99 24.21 9.94
C ALA A 692 10.59 23.30 8.88
N TYR A 693 10.22 23.50 7.62
CA TYR A 693 10.83 22.82 6.49
C TYR A 693 10.71 23.67 5.22
N ASP A 694 11.71 23.55 4.36
CA ASP A 694 11.74 24.13 3.04
C ASP A 694 11.01 23.23 2.04
N ARG A 695 10.19 23.84 1.18
CA ARG A 695 9.65 23.22 -0.04
C ARG A 695 10.40 23.79 -1.24
N THR A 696 11.17 22.94 -1.91
CA THR A 696 12.02 23.34 -3.04
C THR A 696 11.45 22.83 -4.36
N PRO A 697 11.56 23.60 -5.45
CA PRO A 697 11.25 23.07 -6.78
C PRO A 697 12.04 21.77 -7.04
N PRO A 698 11.47 20.81 -7.78
CA PRO A 698 12.17 19.57 -8.13
C PRO A 698 13.49 19.85 -8.85
N ALA A 699 14.52 19.07 -8.53
CA ALA A 699 15.89 19.30 -8.98
C ALA A 699 16.12 19.00 -10.48
N ASP A 700 15.31 18.10 -11.06
CA ASP A 700 15.39 17.65 -12.46
C ASP A 700 13.97 17.32 -12.99
N GLY A 701 13.72 17.54 -14.29
CA GLY A 701 12.42 17.28 -14.95
C GLY A 701 11.57 18.50 -15.28
N ALA A 702 12.12 19.71 -15.15
CA ALA A 702 11.44 20.98 -15.40
C ALA A 702 10.51 20.96 -16.63
N ALA A 703 9.20 20.91 -16.39
CA ALA A 703 8.24 21.34 -17.40
C ALA A 703 8.53 22.82 -17.73
N ASP A 704 8.17 23.27 -18.95
CA ASP A 704 8.30 24.68 -19.36
C ASP A 704 7.54 25.58 -18.34
N GLY A 705 8.26 26.12 -17.33
CA GLY A 705 7.69 26.88 -16.22
C GLY A 705 8.41 26.72 -14.86
N ASP A 706 9.20 25.66 -14.66
CA ASP A 706 9.80 25.36 -13.34
C ASP A 706 10.98 26.24 -12.93
N ALA A 707 11.65 26.88 -13.89
CA ALA A 707 12.77 27.79 -13.61
C ALA A 707 12.34 29.08 -12.87
N ASP A 708 11.03 29.37 -12.82
CA ASP A 708 10.45 30.52 -12.14
C ASP A 708 9.75 30.16 -10.80
N ARG A 709 9.72 28.88 -10.39
CA ARG A 709 9.13 28.48 -9.09
C ARG A 709 10.09 28.85 -7.96
N GLU A 710 9.60 29.58 -6.96
CA GLU A 710 10.38 30.00 -5.80
C GLU A 710 10.21 29.03 -4.63
N PRO A 711 11.28 28.76 -3.85
CA PRO A 711 11.19 27.87 -2.69
C PRO A 711 10.41 28.52 -1.54
N LEU A 712 9.57 27.75 -0.87
CA LEU A 712 8.76 28.21 0.26
C LEU A 712 9.34 27.68 1.58
N LEU A 713 9.32 28.49 2.63
CA LEU A 713 9.61 28.04 3.99
C LEU A 713 8.29 27.87 4.74
N VAL A 714 7.98 26.64 5.14
CA VAL A 714 6.78 26.32 5.92
C VAL A 714 7.17 26.26 7.39
N VAL A 715 6.41 26.92 8.26
CA VAL A 715 6.55 26.84 9.72
C VAL A 715 5.21 26.48 10.33
N VAL A 716 5.15 25.38 11.08
CA VAL A 716 3.92 24.86 11.71
C VAL A 716 4.07 24.90 13.23
N ASN A 717 3.00 25.29 13.93
CA ASN A 717 2.95 25.35 15.39
C ASN A 717 1.79 24.50 15.93
N PHE A 718 2.11 23.46 16.69
CA PHE A 718 1.17 22.54 17.32
C PHE A 718 0.72 22.97 18.73
N ALA A 719 1.20 24.10 19.25
CA ALA A 719 0.79 24.61 20.56
C ALA A 719 -0.55 25.34 20.52
N GLU A 720 -1.28 25.36 21.64
CA GLU A 720 -2.51 26.16 21.78
C GLU A 720 -2.26 27.68 21.66
N ALA A 721 -1.07 28.13 22.05
CA ALA A 721 -0.68 29.54 21.98
C ALA A 721 0.15 29.80 20.70
N PRO A 722 -0.02 30.96 20.05
CA PRO A 722 0.82 31.34 18.93
C PRO A 722 2.30 31.42 19.31
N ALA A 723 3.17 31.01 18.40
CA ALA A 723 4.60 31.21 18.50
C ALA A 723 5.05 32.46 17.72
N THR A 724 6.18 33.04 18.09
CA THR A 724 6.92 34.00 17.27
C THR A 724 8.27 33.40 16.92
N VAL A 725 8.53 33.24 15.63
CA VAL A 725 9.78 32.68 15.11
C VAL A 725 10.64 33.78 14.50
N ALA A 726 11.95 33.66 14.67
CA ALA A 726 12.95 34.40 13.91
C ALA A 726 13.38 33.56 12.72
N VAL A 727 13.34 34.14 11.53
CA VAL A 727 13.77 33.51 10.27
C VAL A 727 15.00 34.25 9.71
N PRO A 728 15.91 33.52 9.03
CA PRO A 728 17.21 34.07 8.62
C PRO A 728 17.10 35.14 7.51
N ASP A 729 16.10 35.02 6.65
CA ASP A 729 15.90 35.88 5.50
C ASP A 729 14.79 36.91 5.70
N ALA A 730 14.77 37.95 4.87
CA ALA A 730 13.62 38.83 4.82
C ALA A 730 12.45 38.05 4.24
N VAL A 731 11.27 38.20 4.83
CA VAL A 731 10.04 37.55 4.33
C VAL A 731 9.35 38.53 3.41
N GLU A 732 9.20 38.15 2.14
CA GLU A 732 8.49 38.96 1.16
C GLU A 732 6.98 38.90 1.41
N ALA A 733 6.47 37.71 1.72
CA ALA A 733 5.07 37.48 2.06
C ALA A 733 4.86 36.20 2.88
N ASP A 734 3.90 36.24 3.81
CA ASP A 734 3.25 35.04 4.35
C ASP A 734 1.98 34.71 3.54
N LEU A 735 2.04 33.64 2.76
CA LEU A 735 1.00 33.22 1.81
C LEU A 735 -0.23 32.63 2.51
N PHE A 736 -0.10 32.16 3.75
CA PHE A 736 -1.22 31.61 4.53
C PHE A 736 -1.67 32.53 5.67
N GLY A 737 -0.80 33.42 6.15
CA GLY A 737 -1.13 34.42 7.16
C GLY A 737 -1.96 35.59 6.61
N ASP A 738 -1.64 36.79 7.09
CA ASP A 738 -2.31 38.04 6.68
C ASP A 738 -1.65 38.73 5.46
N GLY A 739 -0.68 38.06 4.82
CA GLY A 739 0.10 38.61 3.70
C GLY A 739 1.14 39.64 4.13
N SER A 740 1.47 39.73 5.42
CA SER A 740 2.50 40.66 5.90
C SER A 740 3.91 40.26 5.46
N ALA A 741 4.68 41.26 5.04
CA ALA A 741 6.12 41.15 4.89
C ALA A 741 6.79 41.38 6.25
N ALA A 742 7.91 40.71 6.51
CA ALA A 742 8.71 40.93 7.70
C ALA A 742 10.14 41.38 7.32
N GLU A 743 10.46 42.63 7.64
CA GLU A 743 11.81 43.16 7.48
C GLU A 743 12.73 42.70 8.62
N ARG A 744 14.03 42.59 8.32
CA ARG A 744 15.05 42.25 9.32
C ARG A 744 15.11 43.31 10.43
N ASP A 745 15.13 42.85 11.67
CA ASP A 745 15.29 43.69 12.84
C ASP A 745 16.76 44.14 13.05
N GLY A 746 17.02 44.86 14.14
CA GLY A 746 18.37 45.38 14.45
C GLY A 746 19.44 44.31 14.71
N ASP A 747 19.02 43.06 14.92
CA ASP A 747 19.89 41.90 15.12
C ASP A 747 20.05 41.08 13.82
N GLY A 748 19.34 41.46 12.74
CA GLY A 748 19.49 40.90 11.40
C GLY A 748 18.47 39.83 11.01
N GLU A 749 17.41 39.64 11.79
CA GLU A 749 16.43 38.55 11.61
C GLU A 749 15.01 39.10 11.40
N ALA A 750 14.21 38.44 10.55
CA ALA A 750 12.80 38.78 10.41
C ALA A 750 11.98 37.98 11.43
N ARG A 751 10.98 38.59 12.06
CA ARG A 751 10.13 37.92 13.06
C ARG A 751 8.73 37.71 12.52
N VAL A 752 8.23 36.48 12.61
CA VAL A 752 6.92 36.07 12.11
C VAL A 752 6.13 35.43 13.25
N ALA A 753 4.86 35.83 13.39
CA ALA A 753 3.95 35.17 14.32
C ALA A 753 3.25 33.99 13.63
N VAL A 754 3.28 32.82 14.26
CA VAL A 754 2.73 31.58 13.73
C VAL A 754 1.64 31.08 14.67
N ASP A 755 0.39 31.12 14.21
CA ASP A 755 -0.75 30.57 14.95
C ASP A 755 -0.75 29.03 14.80
N ALA A 756 -1.10 28.53 13.61
CA ALA A 756 -1.02 27.11 13.26
C ALA A 756 0.02 26.85 12.15
N VAL A 757 0.05 27.70 11.12
CA VAL A 757 1.01 27.61 10.02
C VAL A 757 1.29 28.98 9.42
N ALA A 758 2.53 29.19 8.99
CA ALA A 758 2.97 30.28 8.12
C ALA A 758 3.71 29.69 6.92
N VAL A 759 3.44 30.22 5.71
CA VAL A 759 4.08 29.76 4.48
C VAL A 759 4.77 30.94 3.84
N LEU A 760 6.09 30.98 3.96
CA LEU A 760 6.91 32.16 3.75
C LEU A 760 7.65 32.09 2.42
N ARG A 761 7.58 33.19 1.68
CA ARG A 761 8.39 33.44 0.48
C ARG A 761 9.55 34.37 0.83
#